data_AF-A0AAJ4JXI7-F1
#
_entry.id   AF-A0AAJ4JXI7-F1
#
_cell.length_a   1.000
_cell.length_b   1.000
_cell.length_c   1.000
_cell.angle_alpha   90.00
_cell.angle_beta   90.00
_cell.angle_gamma   90.00
#
_symmetry.space_group_name_H-M   'P 1'
#
loop_
_entity.id
_entity.type
_entity.pdbx_description
1 polymer ?
#
loop_
_entity_poly.entity_id
_entity_poly.type
_entity_poly.pdbx_seq_one_letter_code
_entity_poly.pdbx_strand_id
1 'polypeptide(L)'
;MKKIILSCLLTSLISVSESLIFKAVINDNFSITKQEQFISKNAKKSFNPTAPSFTKNINWNDDIYAETGGVWGGDYTEKVESSYYYVNILDYASSWNDFKNKYKQIKIDFEGYVDHNKAEKVDYNSYHYINLNQISGIAKTSQIFHHYQGYTQNEEWGWANVRYQLENNQIKVDFLVYARAKNGWNSSNTWAKTWLKVNELIFNTSFSFNDMKSNLTRELNKEINYYSNIDNNPQSANNWNQIKTQMDNKIKKALNDNNDTQGWIEFLNPNYQLEKRTNGYFIKTLINIHNNQSSNYEMWEFKTPLNFDSDYNIDNAKNIIENELNQTIIYQSDTSTNILDESNWNAIKTILDNKIFSVLGKKGNILEWKKLINPNYALTTENNNYYLKTSFNIFNYLTEQWENWVFKTKLNFSLSAKYWKSKLQERILITPGKISDENGVAMINDIEEVINNGEGKENKYNKGIIKYHTTTFFQYIEPKENNNDPDYDIVKINGVNLNAVNGLYTYTFDDKEKVNKYEIEIIHRPNPKIEGDVGGNFKLTILIETITPSLQLKLMGWGPKNIDYEKLTSEFIKDPSNENKTIKNPNYDQEINKETGTKKQLIWVCHQSNTPFPLDPVDRDGNLIKSSNINDYDIGYLAEASAVGAGFENFYNNDNIEKVIRYLSNENLETKFENGYELEKNKTGDVNTSAGWFHFIIQQKRFNDLNGNTQTPFYQHKFIYVDKNKSSNYGYFLNSVNNQNASDFWNTTQGKHLKNYMINYKKWNSDNDLSKLTYEAVLSYWRDYVSDIRNHLAVNESINNFKALNDLNISALKMNTKDMKTIRNKIENFVWKEINKLSLLATINKDYIIQIYKNSQWQKLNDDDLNQLITNQQEQTKEIMLKIKALNTSMFLIGETNQFKVINNLNYDENKVIDLSKIKYQNQEYNFKDKTKDDILNNYIMEYIKQGFKINKLGEILKQDIDYQISLQGLNGQNININDNELQEFMKKIQENKYSELKITIYALDNSLKAVGNVSYKLINNPITENAPNKPNKIPPTEGIIPNTPNNPNGNNENNGNEENNNPNKPEKPNKQPDPNKPNKNNESGWKKFFKKPVNLFFMTLISCVIVGGFITWIIIKNQLNKKIGGKKLKKIKAIMKEKNR
;
A
#
# COMPACT_ATOMS: atom_id res chain seq x y z
N MET A 1 -26.58 -5.16 69.08
CA MET A 1 -25.18 -5.66 69.09
C MET A 1 -24.48 -5.26 67.77
N LYS A 2 -23.15 -5.47 67.68
CA LYS A 2 -22.21 -5.35 66.53
C LYS A 2 -22.76 -5.15 65.09
N LYS A 3 -22.04 -4.55 64.12
CA LYS A 3 -21.08 -3.39 64.06
C LYS A 3 -20.64 -3.23 62.57
N ILE A 4 -20.50 -2.00 62.06
CA ILE A 4 -19.95 -1.64 60.72
C ILE A 4 -19.13 -0.32 60.87
N ILE A 5 -18.24 0.00 59.90
CA ILE A 5 -17.70 1.34 59.47
C ILE A 5 -16.15 1.45 59.38
N LEU A 6 -15.67 1.54 58.12
CA LEU A 6 -14.67 2.48 57.52
C LEU A 6 -13.18 2.59 57.96
N SER A 7 -12.32 2.77 56.92
CA SER A 7 -11.08 3.60 56.86
C SER A 7 -9.73 3.13 57.45
N CYS A 8 -8.81 2.79 56.54
CA CYS A 8 -7.36 3.16 56.45
C CYS A 8 -6.35 2.96 57.60
N LEU A 9 -5.17 2.46 57.17
CA LEU A 9 -3.83 2.54 57.81
C LEU A 9 -3.55 1.67 59.05
N LEU A 10 -2.24 1.50 59.32
CA LEU A 10 -1.59 0.70 60.39
C LEU A 10 -1.80 -0.83 60.28
N THR A 11 -0.92 -1.71 60.79
CA THR A 11 0.26 -1.56 61.67
C THR A 11 1.53 -2.25 61.11
N SER A 12 2.67 -2.06 61.79
CA SER A 12 3.98 -2.70 61.55
C SER A 12 4.56 -3.29 62.84
N LEU A 13 5.74 -3.97 62.75
CA LEU A 13 6.56 -4.52 63.87
C LEU A 13 5.94 -5.76 64.57
N ILE A 14 6.62 -6.56 65.43
CA ILE A 14 7.79 -6.41 66.34
C ILE A 14 8.58 -7.75 66.35
N SER A 15 9.92 -7.87 66.49
CA SER A 15 11.04 -6.90 66.40
C SER A 15 12.11 -7.41 65.39
N VAL A 16 13.34 -7.89 65.63
CA VAL A 16 14.32 -8.15 66.72
C VAL A 16 15.70 -8.09 66.00
N SER A 17 16.83 -7.52 66.43
CA SER A 17 17.33 -6.85 67.66
C SER A 17 18.49 -5.90 67.26
N GLU A 18 18.63 -4.72 67.88
CA GLU A 18 19.75 -4.24 68.73
C GLU A 18 21.14 -3.96 68.08
N SER A 19 21.93 -2.97 68.53
CA SER A 19 21.65 -1.70 69.26
C SER A 19 22.90 -0.77 69.25
N LEU A 20 22.82 0.39 69.95
CA LEU A 20 23.88 1.35 70.38
C LEU A 20 24.19 2.57 69.46
N ILE A 21 24.38 3.81 69.96
CA ILE A 21 23.77 4.51 71.13
C ILE A 21 24.00 6.05 71.07
N PHE A 22 22.97 6.88 71.36
CA PHE A 22 23.00 8.33 71.76
C PHE A 22 23.84 9.36 70.94
N LYS A 23 23.82 10.69 71.17
CA LYS A 23 23.08 11.56 72.13
C LYS A 23 22.64 12.87 71.45
N ALA A 24 21.58 13.50 71.96
CA ALA A 24 21.17 14.86 71.60
C ALA A 24 21.41 15.85 72.75
N VAL A 25 21.64 17.12 72.42
CA VAL A 25 21.52 18.29 73.34
C VAL A 25 20.96 19.48 72.55
N ILE A 26 20.06 20.23 73.17
CA ILE A 26 19.59 21.55 72.74
C ILE A 26 20.05 22.55 73.82
N ASN A 27 20.55 23.73 73.44
CA ASN A 27 20.28 24.97 74.19
C ASN A 27 20.66 26.24 73.42
N ASP A 28 20.07 27.36 73.83
CA ASP A 28 20.19 28.68 73.19
C ASP A 28 21.49 29.41 73.53
N ASN A 29 22.02 30.24 72.61
CA ASN A 29 21.83 31.70 72.68
C ASN A 29 22.48 32.53 71.55
N PHE A 30 22.08 33.80 71.51
CA PHE A 30 22.48 34.88 70.60
C PHE A 30 23.99 35.04 70.35
N SER A 31 24.35 35.28 69.07
CA SER A 31 25.05 36.53 68.63
C SER A 31 25.33 36.53 67.12
N ILE A 32 24.79 37.49 66.37
CA ILE A 32 25.13 37.72 64.96
C ILE A 32 25.75 39.11 64.80
N THR A 33 27.06 39.16 64.59
CA THR A 33 27.78 40.36 64.10
C THR A 33 27.87 40.32 62.57
N LYS A 34 27.36 41.36 61.90
CA LYS A 34 27.50 41.51 60.45
C LYS A 34 28.94 41.78 60.04
N GLN A 35 29.46 40.98 59.11
CA GLN A 35 30.39 41.47 58.10
C GLN A 35 29.59 41.76 56.82
N GLU A 36 29.61 43.00 56.34
CA GLU A 36 29.03 43.36 55.04
C GLU A 36 30.14 43.41 54.00
N GLN A 37 30.21 42.39 53.13
CA GLN A 37 30.97 42.47 51.88
C GLN A 37 30.04 42.73 50.70
N PHE A 38 30.58 43.45 49.71
CA PHE A 38 29.88 43.91 48.52
C PHE A 38 29.21 42.77 47.74
N ILE A 39 27.90 42.89 47.51
CA ILE A 39 27.26 42.35 46.30
C ILE A 39 26.82 43.54 45.45
N SER A 40 27.47 43.70 44.29
CA SER A 40 27.13 44.71 43.28
C SER A 40 25.79 44.37 42.60
N LYS A 41 24.67 44.74 43.23
CA LYS A 41 23.41 44.87 42.51
C LYS A 41 23.45 46.14 41.66
N ASN A 42 23.00 46.04 40.41
CA ASN A 42 22.74 47.19 39.53
C ASN A 42 21.51 47.98 39.99
N ALA A 43 21.59 48.59 41.17
CA ALA A 43 20.73 49.71 41.49
C ALA A 43 21.13 50.87 40.56
N LYS A 44 20.19 51.37 39.74
CA LYS A 44 20.29 52.75 39.25
C LYS A 44 20.42 53.63 40.49
N LYS A 45 21.61 54.16 40.80
CA LYS A 45 21.72 55.27 41.79
C LYS A 45 20.79 56.37 41.29
N SER A 46 19.86 56.78 42.13
CA SER A 46 18.63 57.43 41.67
C SER A 46 18.92 58.74 40.92
N PHE A 47 18.14 58.95 39.87
CA PHE A 47 17.96 60.29 39.31
C PHE A 47 17.28 61.16 40.39
N ASN A 48 18.09 61.89 41.14
CA ASN A 48 17.64 62.95 42.03
C ASN A 48 18.18 64.28 41.50
N PRO A 49 17.37 65.09 40.81
CA PRO A 49 17.80 66.38 40.28
C PRO A 49 17.92 67.46 41.36
N THR A 50 17.43 67.23 42.58
CA THR A 50 17.49 68.19 43.70
C THR A 50 18.85 68.20 44.41
N ALA A 51 19.93 67.83 43.72
CA ALA A 51 21.28 67.84 44.29
C ALA A 51 21.68 69.27 44.72
N PRO A 52 22.15 69.48 45.97
CA PRO A 52 22.49 70.82 46.47
C PRO A 52 23.77 71.35 45.83
N SER A 53 23.93 72.68 45.85
CA SER A 53 25.24 73.31 45.59
C SER A 53 26.27 72.84 46.62
N PHE A 54 27.54 72.74 46.23
CA PHE A 54 28.63 72.33 47.12
C PHE A 54 29.91 73.10 46.85
N THR A 55 30.81 73.08 47.84
CA THR A 55 32.11 73.76 47.81
C THR A 55 33.24 72.75 48.02
N LYS A 56 34.38 72.99 47.37
CA LYS A 56 35.64 72.26 47.54
C LYS A 56 36.74 73.26 47.89
N ASN A 57 37.18 73.24 49.14
CA ASN A 57 38.26 74.08 49.63
C ASN A 57 39.60 73.65 49.00
N ILE A 58 40.41 74.64 48.64
CA ILE A 58 41.67 74.50 47.88
C ILE A 58 42.85 74.93 48.74
N ASN A 59 42.71 76.08 49.42
CA ASN A 59 43.71 76.70 50.31
C ASN A 59 45.13 76.70 49.70
N TRP A 60 45.24 77.05 48.42
CA TRP A 60 46.53 77.26 47.75
C TRP A 60 46.98 78.70 47.93
N ASN A 61 48.29 78.93 48.03
CA ASN A 61 48.89 80.24 48.33
C ASN A 61 50.40 80.20 48.06
N ASP A 62 50.83 80.60 46.86
CA ASP A 62 52.24 80.67 46.48
C ASP A 62 52.58 82.02 45.82
N ASP A 63 53.79 82.52 46.08
CA ASP A 63 54.44 83.60 45.34
C ASP A 63 55.73 83.14 44.65
N ILE A 64 56.05 83.80 43.53
CA ILE A 64 57.27 83.59 42.76
C ILE A 64 57.88 84.92 42.33
N TYR A 65 59.19 84.91 42.12
CA TYR A 65 60.01 86.08 41.83
C TYR A 65 61.03 85.74 40.74
N ALA A 66 60.99 86.46 39.62
CA ALA A 66 61.97 86.35 38.54
C ALA A 66 62.79 87.64 38.47
N GLU A 67 64.12 87.54 38.47
CA GLU A 67 65.04 88.68 38.33
C GLU A 67 66.09 88.40 37.24
N THR A 68 66.42 89.43 36.46
CA THR A 68 67.57 89.46 35.56
C THR A 68 68.79 90.04 36.28
N GLY A 69 69.81 89.22 36.54
CA GLY A 69 71.03 89.62 37.27
C GLY A 69 72.00 90.53 36.49
N GLY A 70 71.51 91.67 35.97
CA GLY A 70 72.32 92.73 35.34
C GLY A 70 72.90 92.41 33.95
N VAL A 71 72.86 91.16 33.50
CA VAL A 71 73.41 90.73 32.20
C VAL A 71 72.55 91.25 31.04
N TRP A 72 73.21 91.74 29.98
CA TRP A 72 72.56 92.24 28.76
C TRP A 72 71.82 91.11 28.03
N GLY A 73 70.59 91.38 27.60
CA GLY A 73 69.76 90.43 26.85
C GLY A 73 69.21 89.24 27.66
N GLY A 74 69.34 89.25 29.00
CA GLY A 74 68.79 88.19 29.85
C GLY A 74 67.27 88.16 29.86
N ASP A 75 66.68 86.98 29.66
CA ASP A 75 65.23 86.74 29.66
C ASP A 75 64.95 85.57 30.63
N TYR A 76 64.32 85.86 31.77
CA TYR A 76 64.18 84.90 32.86
C TYR A 76 62.71 84.75 33.28
N THR A 77 62.20 83.51 33.23
CA THR A 77 60.82 83.16 33.57
C THR A 77 60.84 82.18 34.74
N GLU A 78 60.27 82.57 35.88
CA GLU A 78 59.95 81.66 36.97
C GLU A 78 58.49 81.24 36.93
N LYS A 79 58.24 80.06 37.50
CA LYS A 79 56.93 79.41 37.46
C LYS A 79 56.74 78.47 38.63
N VAL A 80 55.57 78.54 39.27
CA VAL A 80 55.08 77.51 40.19
C VAL A 80 53.80 76.89 39.64
N GLU A 81 53.68 75.57 39.74
CA GLU A 81 52.45 74.82 39.47
C GLU A 81 51.94 74.23 40.78
N SER A 82 50.65 74.41 41.07
CA SER A 82 50.01 73.77 42.21
C SER A 82 50.00 72.25 42.04
N SER A 83 49.85 71.51 43.14
CA SER A 83 49.37 70.14 43.04
C SER A 83 47.98 70.08 42.38
N TYR A 84 47.66 68.96 41.73
CA TYR A 84 46.33 68.75 41.14
C TYR A 84 45.26 68.55 42.22
N TYR A 85 44.23 69.39 42.20
CA TYR A 85 43.02 69.28 43.00
C TYR A 85 41.98 68.47 42.23
N TYR A 86 41.43 67.43 42.87
CA TYR A 86 40.46 66.53 42.26
C TYR A 86 39.08 66.65 42.90
N VAL A 87 38.05 66.73 42.05
CA VAL A 87 36.63 66.61 42.42
C VAL A 87 36.04 65.41 41.69
N ASN A 88 35.78 64.33 42.41
CA ASN A 88 35.13 63.15 41.86
C ASN A 88 33.65 63.45 41.60
N ILE A 89 33.22 63.40 40.34
CA ILE A 89 31.82 63.70 39.97
C ILE A 89 30.85 62.65 40.52
N LEU A 90 31.35 61.42 40.78
CA LEU A 90 30.54 60.28 41.22
C LEU A 90 30.07 60.36 42.67
N ASP A 91 30.60 61.33 43.44
CA ASP A 91 30.14 61.65 44.79
C ASP A 91 28.85 62.49 44.77
N TYR A 92 28.57 63.19 43.67
CA TYR A 92 27.46 64.14 43.51
C TYR A 92 26.47 63.76 42.39
N ALA A 93 26.90 62.91 41.45
CA ALA A 93 26.12 62.50 40.28
C ALA A 93 26.40 61.05 39.86
N SER A 94 25.46 60.45 39.12
CA SER A 94 25.59 59.11 38.54
C SER A 94 26.53 59.02 37.34
N SER A 95 26.79 60.15 36.67
CA SER A 95 27.61 60.25 35.45
C SER A 95 28.00 61.71 35.16
N TRP A 96 28.91 61.92 34.20
CA TRP A 96 29.27 63.27 33.73
C TRP A 96 28.10 64.05 33.10
N ASN A 97 27.15 63.38 32.45
CA ASN A 97 25.96 64.07 31.93
C ASN A 97 24.98 64.44 33.05
N ASP A 98 24.76 63.57 34.03
CA ASP A 98 23.99 63.90 35.24
C ASP A 98 24.64 65.06 36.03
N PHE A 99 25.98 65.06 36.14
CA PHE A 99 26.73 66.15 36.79
C PHE A 99 26.53 67.50 36.08
N LYS A 100 26.62 67.55 34.74
CA LYS A 100 26.38 68.78 33.95
C LYS A 100 24.91 69.22 33.90
N ASN A 101 23.97 68.30 34.10
CA ASN A 101 22.54 68.64 34.21
C ASN A 101 22.24 69.30 35.56
N LYS A 102 22.85 68.81 36.64
CA LYS A 102 22.76 69.40 37.99
C LYS A 102 23.50 70.74 38.05
N TYR A 103 24.80 70.73 37.76
CA TYR A 103 25.73 71.84 37.91
C TYR A 103 26.13 72.41 36.55
N LYS A 104 26.09 73.74 36.37
CA LYS A 104 26.39 74.39 35.07
C LYS A 104 27.80 74.99 34.97
N GLN A 105 28.37 75.44 36.09
CA GLN A 105 29.69 76.09 36.12
C GLN A 105 30.38 75.89 37.47
N ILE A 106 31.71 75.94 37.46
CA ILE A 106 32.57 76.05 38.63
C ILE A 106 32.91 77.53 38.81
N LYS A 107 32.74 78.06 40.01
CA LYS A 107 33.21 79.39 40.42
C LYS A 107 34.47 79.23 41.27
N ILE A 108 35.54 79.95 40.93
CA ILE A 108 36.80 79.98 41.68
C ILE A 108 36.84 81.28 42.50
N ASP A 109 37.15 81.16 43.78
CA ASP A 109 37.41 82.29 44.67
C ASP A 109 38.92 82.50 44.86
N PHE A 110 39.43 83.69 44.54
CA PHE A 110 40.87 83.97 44.54
C PHE A 110 41.24 85.42 44.91
N GLU A 111 42.44 85.54 45.46
CA GLU A 111 43.18 86.77 45.75
C GLU A 111 44.55 86.65 45.06
N GLY A 112 45.07 87.71 44.44
CA GLY A 112 46.37 87.66 43.75
C GLY A 112 46.98 89.04 43.55
N TYR A 113 48.27 89.11 43.23
CA TYR A 113 48.91 90.36 42.84
C TYR A 113 50.10 90.18 41.89
N VAL A 114 50.44 91.25 41.17
CA VAL A 114 51.70 91.42 40.42
C VAL A 114 52.43 92.66 40.94
N ASP A 115 53.73 92.57 41.11
CA ASP A 115 54.60 93.62 41.65
C ASP A 115 55.94 93.60 40.89
N HIS A 116 56.57 94.75 40.62
CA HIS A 116 57.78 94.82 39.78
C HIS A 116 58.54 96.15 39.92
N ASN A 117 59.82 96.11 39.55
CA ASN A 117 60.85 97.11 39.88
C ASN A 117 60.60 98.57 39.44
N LYS A 118 59.53 98.86 38.67
CA LYS A 118 59.28 100.16 38.00
C LYS A 118 57.81 100.60 37.95
N ALA A 119 56.87 99.93 38.62
CA ALA A 119 55.48 100.41 38.72
C ALA A 119 54.85 100.06 40.08
N GLU A 120 53.59 100.47 40.27
CA GLU A 120 52.81 100.14 41.47
C GLU A 120 52.30 98.69 41.42
N LYS A 121 52.28 98.03 42.58
CA LYS A 121 51.72 96.70 42.79
C LYS A 121 50.22 96.67 42.43
N VAL A 122 49.83 95.71 41.58
CA VAL A 122 48.46 95.52 41.09
C VAL A 122 47.81 94.34 41.81
N ASP A 123 46.77 94.60 42.61
CA ASP A 123 45.98 93.58 43.31
C ASP A 123 44.74 93.11 42.52
N TYR A 124 44.47 91.81 42.55
CA TYR A 124 43.36 91.13 41.86
C TYR A 124 42.53 90.31 42.85
N ASN A 125 41.36 90.82 43.23
CA ASN A 125 40.40 90.11 44.09
C ASN A 125 39.08 89.95 43.33
N SER A 126 38.77 88.75 42.83
CA SER A 126 37.62 88.52 41.94
C SER A 126 37.24 87.04 41.85
N TYR A 127 36.24 86.73 41.02
CA TYR A 127 35.78 85.37 40.76
C TYR A 127 36.04 84.96 39.31
N HIS A 128 36.71 83.82 39.12
CA HIS A 128 36.85 83.19 37.80
C HIS A 128 35.76 82.11 37.61
N TYR A 129 35.29 81.90 36.38
CA TYR A 129 34.20 80.94 36.09
C TYR A 129 34.58 79.96 34.98
N ILE A 130 34.55 78.67 35.28
CA ILE A 130 34.73 77.59 34.29
C ILE A 130 33.35 77.00 33.97
N ASN A 131 32.93 77.08 32.70
CA ASN A 131 31.69 76.43 32.26
C ASN A 131 31.90 74.92 32.15
N LEU A 132 31.04 74.11 32.80
CA LEU A 132 31.23 72.65 32.86
C LEU A 132 31.11 71.97 31.48
N ASN A 133 30.40 72.58 30.52
CA ASN A 133 30.35 72.08 29.13
C ASN A 133 31.66 72.32 28.36
N GLN A 134 32.56 73.18 28.85
CA GLN A 134 33.88 73.36 28.24
C GLN A 134 34.91 72.33 28.72
N ILE A 135 34.67 71.62 29.83
CA ILE A 135 35.60 70.62 30.36
C ILE A 135 35.50 69.31 29.56
N SER A 136 36.64 68.80 29.11
CA SER A 136 36.79 67.54 28.38
C SER A 136 38.02 66.77 28.87
N GLY A 137 38.29 65.58 28.31
CA GLY A 137 39.48 64.79 28.62
C GLY A 137 40.80 65.34 28.06
N ILE A 138 40.88 66.63 27.76
CA ILE A 138 42.08 67.33 27.30
C ILE A 138 42.23 68.57 28.17
N ALA A 139 43.42 68.77 28.75
CA ALA A 139 43.77 69.95 29.54
C ALA A 139 43.46 71.24 28.78
N LYS A 140 42.54 72.03 29.32
CA LYS A 140 42.34 73.43 28.92
C LYS A 140 42.96 74.33 29.97
N THR A 141 43.51 75.44 29.53
CA THR A 141 44.07 76.48 30.40
C THR A 141 43.29 77.76 30.18
N SER A 142 42.85 78.39 31.26
CA SER A 142 42.16 79.68 31.27
C SER A 142 42.95 80.66 32.12
N GLN A 143 43.00 81.93 31.72
CA GLN A 143 43.74 82.97 32.44
C GLN A 143 42.88 83.54 33.56
N ILE A 144 43.43 83.57 34.78
CA ILE A 144 42.78 84.09 35.99
C ILE A 144 42.99 85.61 36.03
N PHE A 145 44.26 86.03 35.93
CA PHE A 145 44.68 87.41 35.75
C PHE A 145 46.01 87.46 34.97
N HIS A 146 46.33 88.61 34.40
CA HIS A 146 47.61 88.88 33.72
C HIS A 146 47.89 90.38 33.74
N HIS A 147 49.09 90.74 34.18
CA HIS A 147 49.66 92.08 34.06
C HIS A 147 50.91 92.05 33.18
N TYR A 148 51.10 93.12 32.42
CA TYR A 148 52.29 93.35 31.60
C TYR A 148 52.69 94.81 31.69
N GLN A 149 53.94 95.05 32.05
CA GLN A 149 54.60 96.34 31.91
C GLN A 149 55.75 96.19 30.91
N GLY A 150 55.79 97.07 29.92
CA GLY A 150 56.81 97.05 28.89
C GLY A 150 57.29 98.46 28.59
N TYR A 151 58.52 98.75 28.97
CA TYR A 151 59.23 99.92 28.48
C TYR A 151 60.12 99.50 27.30
N THR A 152 60.51 100.43 26.43
CA THR A 152 61.18 100.14 25.14
C THR A 152 62.54 99.45 25.21
N GLN A 153 62.99 99.04 26.41
CA GLN A 153 64.20 98.26 26.63
C GLN A 153 64.02 97.07 27.59
N ASN A 154 63.05 97.07 28.52
CA ASN A 154 62.86 95.98 29.50
C ASN A 154 61.38 95.57 29.57
N GLU A 155 61.11 94.27 29.78
CA GLU A 155 59.76 93.70 29.85
C GLU A 155 59.54 92.98 31.19
N GLU A 156 58.44 93.32 31.88
CA GLU A 156 58.01 92.73 33.16
C GLU A 156 56.61 92.13 33.00
N TRP A 157 56.46 90.81 33.20
CA TRP A 157 55.17 90.11 33.16
C TRP A 157 54.88 89.39 34.47
N GLY A 158 53.62 89.38 34.86
CA GLY A 158 53.10 88.52 35.92
C GLY A 158 51.71 88.03 35.59
N TRP A 159 51.48 86.72 35.61
CA TRP A 159 50.15 86.17 35.32
C TRP A 159 49.88 84.85 36.04
N ALA A 160 48.60 84.56 36.23
CA ALA A 160 48.16 83.30 36.77
C ALA A 160 47.08 82.66 35.90
N ASN A 161 47.18 81.34 35.74
CA ASN A 161 46.27 80.52 34.94
C ASN A 161 45.67 79.39 35.80
N VAL A 162 44.45 78.98 35.47
CA VAL A 162 43.87 77.71 35.93
C VAL A 162 43.87 76.72 34.77
N ARG A 163 44.38 75.51 34.99
CA ARG A 163 44.30 74.39 34.06
C ARG A 163 43.30 73.36 34.58
N TYR A 164 42.52 72.78 33.68
CA TYR A 164 41.45 71.85 34.04
C TYR A 164 41.15 70.80 32.97
N GLN A 165 40.82 69.58 33.41
CA GLN A 165 40.35 68.49 32.57
C GLN A 165 39.42 67.52 33.32
N LEU A 166 38.70 66.68 32.56
CA LEU A 166 37.96 65.54 33.10
C LEU A 166 38.77 64.26 32.89
N GLU A 167 39.28 63.66 33.96
CA GLU A 167 40.11 62.46 33.92
C GLU A 167 39.47 61.38 34.81
N ASN A 168 39.10 60.23 34.24
CA ASN A 168 38.51 59.09 34.97
C ASN A 168 37.33 59.44 35.91
N ASN A 169 36.39 60.27 35.43
CA ASN A 169 35.26 60.83 36.20
C ASN A 169 35.63 61.80 37.34
N GLN A 170 36.87 62.29 37.37
CA GLN A 170 37.30 63.36 38.27
C GLN A 170 37.56 64.63 37.47
N ILE A 171 37.02 65.77 37.94
CA ILE A 171 37.45 67.08 37.47
C ILE A 171 38.78 67.36 38.16
N LYS A 172 39.84 67.40 37.37
CA LYS A 172 41.21 67.71 37.76
C LYS A 172 41.42 69.19 37.49
N VAL A 173 41.81 69.95 38.50
CA VAL A 173 42.04 71.40 38.45
C VAL A 173 43.40 71.69 39.08
N ASP A 174 44.19 72.53 38.44
CA ASP A 174 45.45 73.02 38.98
C ASP A 174 45.70 74.47 38.56
N PHE A 175 46.63 75.11 39.24
CA PHE A 175 46.87 76.55 39.12
C PHE A 175 48.35 76.80 38.84
N LEU A 176 48.64 77.77 37.98
CA LEU A 176 49.98 78.03 37.46
C LEU A 176 50.25 79.53 37.57
N VAL A 177 51.16 79.92 38.45
CA VAL A 177 51.66 81.31 38.51
C VAL A 177 52.92 81.40 37.66
N TYR A 178 53.08 82.52 36.95
CA TYR A 178 54.25 82.86 36.16
C TYR A 178 54.68 84.28 36.49
N ALA A 179 55.99 84.48 36.66
CA ALA A 179 56.63 85.79 36.75
C ALA A 179 57.80 85.78 35.76
N ARG A 180 57.93 86.84 34.95
CA ARG A 180 59.00 86.93 33.95
C ARG A 180 59.57 88.32 33.89
N ALA A 181 60.88 88.41 33.98
CA ALA A 181 61.63 89.65 33.87
C ALA A 181 62.66 89.52 32.74
N LYS A 182 62.83 90.60 31.97
CA LYS A 182 63.68 90.58 30.78
C LYS A 182 64.38 91.91 30.56
N ASN A 183 65.70 91.85 30.36
CA ASN A 183 66.57 92.96 30.06
C ASN A 183 66.87 93.07 28.57
N GLY A 184 66.84 94.29 28.06
CA GLY A 184 67.40 94.63 26.75
C GLY A 184 68.84 95.12 26.86
N TRP A 185 69.09 96.28 26.25
CA TRP A 185 70.42 96.85 26.01
C TRP A 185 70.90 97.75 27.16
N ASN A 186 70.66 97.34 28.41
CA ASN A 186 71.08 98.10 29.58
C ASN A 186 71.26 97.20 30.81
N SER A 187 72.28 97.43 31.62
CA SER A 187 72.72 96.52 32.70
C SER A 187 72.04 96.78 34.06
N SER A 188 70.78 97.17 34.07
CA SER A 188 69.99 97.31 35.29
C SER A 188 69.28 95.99 35.62
N ASN A 189 69.25 95.57 36.88
CA ASN A 189 68.39 94.45 37.28
C ASN A 189 66.91 94.81 37.04
N THR A 190 66.17 93.86 36.46
CA THR A 190 64.72 93.93 36.30
C THR A 190 64.12 92.74 37.02
N TRP A 191 63.08 92.95 37.80
CA TRP A 191 62.37 91.85 38.46
C TRP A 191 60.86 92.01 38.37
N ALA A 192 60.19 90.87 38.34
CA ALA A 192 58.75 90.74 38.46
C ALA A 192 58.44 89.69 39.54
N LYS A 193 57.48 90.00 40.40
CA LYS A 193 56.92 89.12 41.42
C LYS A 193 55.44 88.88 41.12
N THR A 194 54.95 87.67 41.36
CA THR A 194 53.54 87.35 41.21
C THR A 194 53.09 86.37 42.29
N TRP A 195 51.90 86.61 42.84
CA TRP A 195 51.29 85.84 43.91
C TRP A 195 49.85 85.46 43.55
N LEU A 196 49.45 84.25 43.91
CA LEU A 196 48.05 83.79 43.83
C LEU A 196 47.71 82.91 45.02
N LYS A 197 46.61 83.27 45.68
CA LYS A 197 45.91 82.51 46.71
C LYS A 197 44.53 82.10 46.20
N VAL A 198 44.21 80.81 46.27
CA VAL A 198 42.90 80.26 45.88
C VAL A 198 42.26 79.61 47.10
N ASN A 199 41.13 80.17 47.52
CA ASN A 199 40.40 79.71 48.71
C ASN A 199 39.56 78.46 48.35
N GLU A 200 38.65 78.59 47.38
CA GLU A 200 37.57 77.62 47.15
C GLU A 200 37.15 77.45 45.67
N LEU A 201 36.66 76.25 45.33
CA LEU A 201 35.87 75.96 44.12
C LEU A 201 34.41 75.71 44.50
N ILE A 202 33.47 76.49 43.96
CA ILE A 202 32.04 76.45 44.28
C ILE A 202 31.25 75.94 43.07
N PHE A 203 30.42 74.92 43.28
CA PHE A 203 29.61 74.24 42.27
C PHE A 203 28.12 74.50 42.53
N ASN A 204 27.47 75.30 41.66
CA ASN A 204 26.08 75.70 41.85
C ASN A 204 25.09 74.84 41.05
N THR A 205 24.07 74.33 41.75
CA THR A 205 22.96 73.58 41.15
C THR A 205 22.03 74.50 40.35
N SER A 206 21.36 73.97 39.33
CA SER A 206 20.48 74.74 38.44
C SER A 206 19.01 74.28 38.43
N PHE A 207 18.63 73.42 39.37
CA PHE A 207 17.27 72.93 39.56
C PHE A 207 16.39 73.91 40.37
N SER A 208 15.12 74.04 39.98
CA SER A 208 14.10 74.86 40.66
C SER A 208 12.90 74.02 41.06
N PHE A 209 12.67 73.92 42.37
CA PHE A 209 11.60 73.11 42.96
C PHE A 209 10.20 73.71 42.72
N ASN A 210 10.09 75.04 42.68
CA ASN A 210 8.82 75.75 42.45
C ASN A 210 8.30 75.56 41.02
N ASP A 211 9.19 75.59 40.02
CA ASP A 211 8.82 75.40 38.61
C ASP A 211 8.30 73.98 38.36
N MET A 212 8.87 72.97 39.02
CA MET A 212 8.39 71.60 38.98
C MET A 212 6.94 71.49 39.50
N LYS A 213 6.67 72.07 40.67
CA LYS A 213 5.34 72.10 41.31
C LYS A 213 4.29 72.82 40.44
N SER A 214 4.68 73.94 39.83
CA SER A 214 3.84 74.72 38.91
C SER A 214 3.49 73.94 37.64
N ASN A 215 4.49 73.32 36.99
CA ASN A 215 4.27 72.54 35.77
C ASN A 215 3.38 71.30 36.01
N LEU A 216 3.58 70.57 37.10
CA LEU A 216 2.70 69.46 37.51
C LEU A 216 1.27 69.93 37.77
N THR A 217 1.09 71.05 38.48
CA THR A 217 -0.23 71.67 38.70
C THR A 217 -0.96 71.94 37.37
N ARG A 218 -0.24 72.46 36.36
CA ARG A 218 -0.83 72.82 35.06
C ARG A 218 -1.32 71.62 34.26
N GLU A 219 -0.61 70.50 34.22
CA GLU A 219 -1.04 69.32 33.44
C GLU A 219 -1.99 68.40 34.22
N LEU A 220 -1.78 68.22 35.53
CA LEU A 220 -2.60 67.30 36.35
C LEU A 220 -4.00 67.86 36.66
N ASN A 221 -4.22 69.17 36.58
CA ASN A 221 -5.57 69.74 36.73
C ASN A 221 -6.42 69.64 35.44
N LYS A 222 -5.87 69.17 34.32
CA LYS A 222 -6.63 68.96 33.06
C LYS A 222 -7.42 67.65 33.14
N GLU A 223 -8.63 67.63 32.61
CA GLU A 223 -9.51 66.44 32.56
C GLU A 223 -8.88 65.22 31.85
N ILE A 224 -9.23 64.01 32.30
CA ILE A 224 -9.09 62.74 31.56
C ILE A 224 -10.47 62.33 31.04
N ASN A 225 -10.53 61.90 29.78
CA ASN A 225 -11.67 61.23 29.20
C ASN A 225 -11.33 59.75 29.02
N TYR A 226 -12.16 58.85 29.56
CA TYR A 226 -11.99 57.40 29.45
C TYR A 226 -13.34 56.74 29.14
N TYR A 227 -13.36 55.87 28.13
CA TYR A 227 -14.53 55.08 27.74
C TYR A 227 -14.24 53.60 27.95
N SER A 228 -15.17 52.88 28.58
CA SER A 228 -15.09 51.45 28.85
C SER A 228 -16.11 50.67 28.01
N ASN A 229 -15.69 49.51 27.50
CA ASN A 229 -16.54 48.54 26.80
C ASN A 229 -16.55 47.16 27.47
N ILE A 230 -16.15 47.08 28.75
CA ILE A 230 -15.94 45.82 29.50
C ILE A 230 -16.81 45.80 30.77
N ASP A 231 -16.85 46.91 31.49
CA ASP A 231 -17.69 47.13 32.69
C ASP A 231 -17.91 48.64 32.89
N ASN A 232 -18.89 49.03 33.72
CA ASN A 232 -19.24 50.43 34.00
C ASN A 232 -18.54 51.01 35.24
N ASN A 233 -17.45 50.40 35.72
CA ASN A 233 -16.77 50.79 36.97
C ASN A 233 -15.34 51.34 36.71
N PRO A 234 -15.07 52.64 36.96
CA PRO A 234 -13.72 53.21 36.82
C PRO A 234 -12.68 52.61 37.79
N GLN A 235 -13.10 51.92 38.86
CA GLN A 235 -12.22 51.21 39.79
C GLN A 235 -11.97 49.74 39.41
N SER A 236 -12.57 49.21 38.33
CA SER A 236 -12.31 47.84 37.89
C SER A 236 -10.82 47.64 37.57
N ALA A 237 -10.28 46.44 37.80
CA ALA A 237 -8.83 46.22 37.73
C ALA A 237 -8.23 46.53 36.34
N ASN A 238 -9.01 46.45 35.26
CA ASN A 238 -8.56 46.85 33.93
C ASN A 238 -8.66 48.38 33.76
N ASN A 239 -9.85 48.94 33.98
CA ASN A 239 -10.12 50.38 33.83
C ASN A 239 -9.17 51.23 34.68
N TRP A 240 -9.00 50.87 35.95
CA TRP A 240 -8.16 51.62 36.89
C TRP A 240 -6.68 51.60 36.51
N ASN A 241 -6.17 50.50 35.95
CA ASN A 241 -4.79 50.43 35.46
C ASN A 241 -4.57 51.28 34.21
N GLN A 242 -5.54 51.33 33.29
CA GLN A 242 -5.46 52.20 32.12
C GLN A 242 -5.56 53.69 32.50
N ILE A 243 -6.45 54.04 33.44
CA ILE A 243 -6.60 55.40 33.99
C ILE A 243 -5.29 55.85 34.68
N LYS A 244 -4.66 55.00 35.50
CA LYS A 244 -3.34 55.28 36.09
C LYS A 244 -2.26 55.51 35.02
N THR A 245 -2.25 54.70 33.96
CA THR A 245 -1.29 54.85 32.86
C THR A 245 -1.45 56.20 32.15
N GLN A 246 -2.68 56.70 32.01
CA GLN A 246 -2.91 58.05 31.49
C GLN A 246 -2.42 59.16 32.45
N MET A 247 -2.53 58.95 33.77
CA MET A 247 -1.99 59.87 34.77
C MET A 247 -0.46 59.93 34.77
N ASP A 248 0.22 58.78 34.70
CA ASP A 248 1.68 58.72 34.57
C ASP A 248 2.15 59.48 33.33
N ASN A 249 1.44 59.34 32.21
CA ASN A 249 1.74 60.08 30.98
C ASN A 249 1.52 61.60 31.12
N LYS A 250 0.60 62.07 31.98
CA LYS A 250 0.47 63.50 32.31
C LYS A 250 1.61 64.00 33.19
N ILE A 251 2.07 63.21 34.16
CA ILE A 251 3.27 63.56 34.96
C ILE A 251 4.50 63.68 34.04
N LYS A 252 4.73 62.69 33.16
CA LYS A 252 5.84 62.73 32.18
C LYS A 252 5.76 63.98 31.29
N LYS A 253 4.57 64.30 30.76
CA LYS A 253 4.34 65.49 29.94
C LYS A 253 4.58 66.81 30.71
N ALA A 254 4.21 66.87 31.98
CA ALA A 254 4.42 68.07 32.80
C ALA A 254 5.90 68.44 32.97
N LEU A 255 6.75 67.42 33.10
CA LEU A 255 8.18 67.57 33.40
C LEU A 255 9.03 67.72 32.13
N ASN A 256 8.41 67.63 30.95
CA ASN A 256 8.97 67.98 29.64
C ASN A 256 10.26 67.21 29.27
N ASP A 257 10.40 66.00 29.80
CA ASP A 257 11.57 65.12 29.61
C ASP A 257 11.28 64.06 28.55
N ASN A 258 12.02 64.11 27.44
CA ASN A 258 11.92 63.15 26.34
C ASN A 258 12.92 61.98 26.45
N ASN A 259 13.80 61.96 27.47
CA ASN A 259 15.01 61.12 27.49
C ASN A 259 15.09 60.10 28.65
N ASP A 260 14.44 60.29 29.80
CA ASP A 260 14.18 59.20 30.76
C ASP A 260 12.67 58.99 30.96
N THR A 261 12.14 57.99 30.27
CA THR A 261 10.70 57.69 30.19
C THR A 261 10.12 57.03 31.44
N GLN A 262 10.92 56.73 32.47
CA GLN A 262 10.46 56.04 33.68
C GLN A 262 10.96 56.66 34.99
N GLY A 263 12.18 57.22 35.02
CA GLY A 263 12.84 57.71 36.24
C GLY A 263 12.03 58.74 37.03
N TRP A 264 11.27 59.62 36.37
CA TRP A 264 10.42 60.60 37.06
C TRP A 264 9.23 59.99 37.81
N ILE A 265 8.64 58.89 37.31
CA ILE A 265 7.55 58.19 38.01
C ILE A 265 8.11 57.41 39.21
N GLU A 266 9.26 56.77 39.04
CA GLU A 266 9.98 56.09 40.13
C GLU A 266 10.43 57.07 41.23
N PHE A 267 10.86 58.29 40.85
CA PHE A 267 11.27 59.35 41.79
C PHE A 267 10.09 59.99 42.55
N LEU A 268 8.97 60.27 41.86
CA LEU A 268 7.80 60.93 42.47
C LEU A 268 6.87 59.98 43.21
N ASN A 269 6.91 58.68 42.87
CA ASN A 269 6.10 57.61 43.45
C ASN A 269 4.61 58.01 43.65
N PRO A 270 3.90 58.43 42.59
CA PRO A 270 2.57 59.01 42.68
C PRO A 270 1.54 57.98 43.18
N ASN A 271 0.81 58.33 44.23
CA ASN A 271 -0.29 57.52 44.75
C ASN A 271 -1.62 58.05 44.20
N TYR A 272 -2.31 57.21 43.42
CA TYR A 272 -3.58 57.52 42.77
C TYR A 272 -4.79 56.95 43.53
N GLN A 273 -5.75 57.82 43.86
CA GLN A 273 -7.01 57.48 44.52
C GLN A 273 -8.18 58.06 43.71
N LEU A 274 -9.30 57.34 43.63
CA LEU A 274 -10.50 57.85 42.97
C LEU A 274 -11.47 58.44 44.00
N GLU A 275 -11.65 59.76 43.99
CA GLU A 275 -12.74 60.43 44.72
C GLU A 275 -13.99 60.48 43.83
N LYS A 276 -15.16 60.12 44.38
CA LYS A 276 -16.47 60.41 43.78
C LYS A 276 -17.06 61.65 44.46
N ARG A 277 -17.50 62.63 43.68
CA ARG A 277 -18.16 63.86 44.17
C ARG A 277 -19.50 64.04 43.45
N THR A 278 -20.33 64.97 43.93
CA THR A 278 -21.63 65.31 43.31
C THR A 278 -21.51 65.73 41.84
N ASN A 279 -20.35 66.26 41.43
CA ASN A 279 -20.10 66.76 40.08
C ASN A 279 -19.17 65.82 39.27
N GLY A 280 -19.15 64.52 39.58
CA GLY A 280 -18.41 63.50 38.81
C GLY A 280 -17.24 62.84 39.57
N TYR A 281 -16.39 62.15 38.82
CA TYR A 281 -15.21 61.45 39.35
C TYR A 281 -13.96 62.33 39.28
N PHE A 282 -13.07 62.19 40.26
CA PHE A 282 -11.80 62.88 40.34
C PHE A 282 -10.69 61.92 40.73
N ILE A 283 -9.56 61.95 40.02
CA ILE A 283 -8.35 61.22 40.39
C ILE A 283 -7.53 62.15 41.28
N LYS A 284 -7.51 61.83 42.58
CA LYS A 284 -6.62 62.42 43.55
C LYS A 284 -5.23 61.80 43.39
N THR A 285 -4.25 62.64 43.12
CA THR A 285 -2.83 62.24 43.01
C THR A 285 -2.07 62.84 44.18
N LEU A 286 -1.44 61.99 44.97
CA LEU A 286 -0.54 62.39 46.06
C LEU A 286 0.90 62.09 45.67
N ILE A 287 1.76 63.09 45.72
CA ILE A 287 3.21 62.99 45.49
C ILE A 287 3.92 63.46 46.75
N ASN A 288 4.82 62.63 47.29
CA ASN A 288 5.64 62.97 48.45
C ASN A 288 7.10 63.13 47.99
N ILE A 289 7.64 64.35 48.02
CA ILE A 289 8.97 64.68 47.51
C ILE A 289 9.85 65.25 48.62
N HIS A 290 11.10 64.77 48.72
CA HIS A 290 12.09 65.36 49.62
C HIS A 290 12.75 66.58 48.96
N ASN A 291 12.62 67.74 49.59
CA ASN A 291 13.30 68.95 49.16
C ASN A 291 14.66 69.07 49.88
N ASN A 292 15.72 68.63 49.20
CA ASN A 292 17.09 68.73 49.69
C ASN A 292 17.55 70.16 50.06
N GLN A 293 16.93 71.21 49.51
CA GLN A 293 17.27 72.60 49.82
C GLN A 293 16.71 73.07 51.18
N SER A 294 15.65 72.43 51.67
CA SER A 294 15.02 72.74 52.96
C SER A 294 15.07 71.58 53.96
N SER A 295 15.67 70.45 53.59
CA SER A 295 15.75 69.19 54.36
C SER A 295 14.40 68.67 54.86
N ASN A 296 13.31 68.97 54.14
CA ASN A 296 11.94 68.64 54.51
C ASN A 296 11.24 67.87 53.38
N TYR A 297 10.25 67.05 53.75
CA TYR A 297 9.32 66.43 52.81
C TYR A 297 8.13 67.35 52.55
N GLU A 298 7.77 67.54 51.28
CA GLU A 298 6.49 68.13 50.89
C GLU A 298 5.55 67.04 50.34
N MET A 299 4.29 67.11 50.77
CA MET A 299 3.17 66.43 50.11
C MET A 299 2.50 67.39 49.14
N TRP A 300 2.35 66.96 47.88
CA TRP A 300 1.61 67.68 46.85
C TRP A 300 0.34 66.89 46.49
N GLU A 301 -0.81 67.55 46.56
CA GLU A 301 -2.11 66.97 46.19
C GLU A 301 -2.64 67.63 44.91
N PHE A 302 -2.91 66.82 43.89
CA PHE A 302 -3.53 67.24 42.64
C PHE A 302 -4.87 66.53 42.45
N LYS A 303 -5.83 67.19 41.81
CA LYS A 303 -7.19 66.68 41.58
C LYS A 303 -7.57 66.79 40.11
N THR A 304 -7.42 65.67 39.41
CA THR A 304 -7.68 65.55 37.97
C THR A 304 -9.14 65.17 37.74
N PRO A 305 -9.95 65.95 37.01
CA PRO A 305 -11.30 65.52 36.62
C PRO A 305 -11.24 64.26 35.76
N LEU A 306 -12.15 63.32 35.98
CA LEU A 306 -12.31 62.11 35.17
C LEU A 306 -13.74 62.06 34.61
N ASN A 307 -13.86 62.27 33.30
CA ASN A 307 -15.04 61.90 32.55
C ASN A 307 -14.94 60.40 32.21
N PHE A 308 -15.91 59.60 32.67
CA PHE A 308 -15.97 58.16 32.48
C PHE A 308 -17.30 57.76 31.82
N ASP A 309 -17.22 57.06 30.71
CA ASP A 309 -18.37 56.65 29.89
C ASP A 309 -18.35 55.13 29.59
N SER A 310 -19.51 54.51 29.37
CA SER A 310 -19.64 53.05 29.22
C SER A 310 -20.99 52.58 28.66
N ASP A 311 -20.96 51.86 27.53
CA ASP A 311 -22.12 51.18 26.94
C ASP A 311 -22.51 49.83 27.62
N TYR A 312 -21.88 49.47 28.74
CA TYR A 312 -22.03 48.14 29.34
C TYR A 312 -23.45 47.87 29.91
N ASN A 313 -24.22 47.00 29.25
CA ASN A 313 -25.54 46.53 29.69
C ASN A 313 -25.56 44.99 29.79
N ILE A 314 -25.56 44.49 31.02
CA ILE A 314 -25.42 43.06 31.34
C ILE A 314 -26.71 42.26 31.11
N ASP A 315 -27.88 42.85 31.37
CA ASP A 315 -29.20 42.20 31.18
C ASP A 315 -29.48 41.92 29.71
N ASN A 316 -29.12 42.87 28.83
CA ASN A 316 -29.20 42.67 27.39
C ASN A 316 -28.27 41.53 26.92
N ALA A 317 -27.03 41.49 27.44
CA ALA A 317 -26.09 40.42 27.11
C ALA A 317 -26.59 39.03 27.54
N LYS A 318 -27.24 38.93 28.72
CA LYS A 318 -27.88 37.70 29.22
C LYS A 318 -28.95 37.19 28.25
N ASN A 319 -29.87 38.07 27.86
CA ASN A 319 -30.96 37.75 26.94
C ASN A 319 -30.46 37.36 25.54
N ILE A 320 -29.39 37.99 25.04
CA ILE A 320 -28.80 37.64 23.74
C ILE A 320 -28.09 36.27 23.81
N ILE A 321 -27.35 35.97 24.88
CA ILE A 321 -26.74 34.64 25.08
C ILE A 321 -27.83 33.58 25.22
N GLU A 322 -28.92 33.85 25.94
CA GLU A 322 -30.03 32.91 26.09
C GLU A 322 -30.70 32.63 24.74
N ASN A 323 -30.94 33.64 23.91
CA ASN A 323 -31.46 33.46 22.55
C ASN A 323 -30.50 32.68 21.63
N GLU A 324 -29.18 32.90 21.75
CA GLU A 324 -28.17 32.14 21.01
C GLU A 324 -28.07 30.67 21.50
N LEU A 325 -28.25 30.42 22.79
CA LEU A 325 -28.16 29.09 23.41
C LEU A 325 -29.47 28.31 23.44
N ASN A 326 -30.63 28.95 23.21
CA ASN A 326 -31.92 28.28 22.99
C ASN A 326 -32.01 27.61 21.61
N GLN A 327 -31.16 28.01 20.65
CA GLN A 327 -31.03 27.34 19.36
C GLN A 327 -30.48 25.92 19.55
N THR A 328 -31.07 24.93 18.88
CA THR A 328 -30.59 23.54 18.95
C THR A 328 -29.23 23.41 18.27
N ILE A 329 -28.22 22.94 19.00
CA ILE A 329 -26.94 22.55 18.42
C ILE A 329 -27.13 21.22 17.69
N ILE A 330 -26.77 21.17 16.42
CA ILE A 330 -26.62 19.94 15.65
C ILE A 330 -25.12 19.61 15.61
N TYR A 331 -24.74 18.45 16.10
CA TYR A 331 -23.36 17.98 16.05
C TYR A 331 -23.27 16.62 15.37
N GLN A 332 -22.35 16.48 14.41
CA GLN A 332 -22.09 15.23 13.71
C GLN A 332 -20.69 14.71 14.07
N SER A 333 -20.63 13.49 14.61
CA SER A 333 -19.39 12.81 14.96
C SER A 333 -18.78 12.09 13.75
N ASP A 334 -17.51 12.39 13.47
CA ASP A 334 -16.68 11.66 12.51
C ASP A 334 -15.96 10.44 13.13
N THR A 335 -15.93 10.32 14.46
CA THR A 335 -14.90 9.53 15.16
C THR A 335 -15.44 8.49 16.15
N SER A 336 -16.49 8.81 16.90
CA SER A 336 -16.91 8.06 18.10
C SER A 336 -18.41 8.15 18.34
N THR A 337 -19.03 7.07 18.81
CA THR A 337 -20.47 7.02 19.16
C THR A 337 -20.79 7.74 20.47
N ASN A 338 -19.80 8.01 21.30
CA ASN A 338 -19.97 8.63 22.61
C ASN A 338 -19.87 10.16 22.51
N ILE A 339 -20.90 10.88 22.95
CA ILE A 339 -20.90 12.36 23.03
C ILE A 339 -19.76 12.88 23.93
N LEU A 340 -19.41 12.13 24.99
CA LEU A 340 -18.38 12.47 25.98
C LEU A 340 -16.97 12.00 25.59
N ASP A 341 -16.78 11.47 24.37
CA ASP A 341 -15.45 11.26 23.79
C ASP A 341 -14.68 12.60 23.74
N GLU A 342 -13.37 12.59 24.03
CA GLU A 342 -12.57 13.81 24.10
C GLU A 342 -12.61 14.62 22.80
N SER A 343 -12.69 13.95 21.64
CA SER A 343 -12.79 14.61 20.33
C SER A 343 -14.13 15.33 20.16
N ASN A 344 -15.24 14.62 20.35
CA ASN A 344 -16.61 15.12 20.25
C ASN A 344 -16.87 16.23 21.29
N TRP A 345 -16.52 15.98 22.54
CA TRP A 345 -16.82 16.86 23.66
C TRP A 345 -16.08 18.21 23.56
N ASN A 346 -14.82 18.20 23.12
CA ASN A 346 -14.08 19.45 22.92
C ASN A 346 -14.57 20.25 21.69
N ALA A 347 -15.07 19.57 20.64
CA ALA A 347 -15.72 20.24 19.51
C ALA A 347 -17.05 20.90 19.94
N ILE A 348 -17.90 20.19 20.70
CA ILE A 348 -19.16 20.70 21.24
C ILE A 348 -18.93 21.91 22.16
N LYS A 349 -17.94 21.84 23.07
CA LYS A 349 -17.53 22.99 23.89
C LYS A 349 -17.10 24.18 23.04
N THR A 350 -16.37 23.95 21.95
CA THR A 350 -15.91 25.03 21.05
C THR A 350 -17.09 25.75 20.38
N ILE A 351 -18.17 25.04 20.05
CA ILE A 351 -19.40 25.63 19.52
C ILE A 351 -20.09 26.51 20.59
N LEU A 352 -20.19 26.02 21.83
CA LEU A 352 -20.77 26.77 22.96
C LEU A 352 -19.94 28.02 23.31
N ASP A 353 -18.62 27.87 23.43
CA ASP A 353 -17.66 28.97 23.60
C ASP A 353 -17.89 30.07 22.56
N ASN A 354 -17.98 29.70 21.28
CA ASN A 354 -18.14 30.66 20.19
C ASN A 354 -19.49 31.40 20.25
N LYS A 355 -20.58 30.75 20.67
CA LYS A 355 -21.88 31.40 20.91
C LYS A 355 -21.87 32.35 22.11
N ILE A 356 -21.19 31.99 23.20
CA ILE A 356 -21.13 32.81 24.43
C ILE A 356 -20.21 34.03 24.23
N PHE A 357 -18.98 33.80 23.78
CA PHE A 357 -17.95 34.86 23.74
C PHE A 357 -18.08 35.81 22.54
N SER A 358 -18.88 35.48 21.52
CA SER A 358 -19.22 36.42 20.44
C SER A 358 -20.21 37.50 20.89
N VAL A 359 -21.05 37.22 21.89
CA VAL A 359 -21.95 38.21 22.50
C VAL A 359 -21.20 39.08 23.52
N LEU A 360 -20.37 38.46 24.37
CA LEU A 360 -19.63 39.18 25.42
C LEU A 360 -18.48 40.05 24.89
N GLY A 361 -17.88 39.69 23.75
CA GLY A 361 -16.66 40.33 23.25
C GLY A 361 -16.75 40.84 21.81
N LYS A 362 -16.57 42.15 21.62
CA LYS A 362 -16.00 42.69 20.36
C LYS A 362 -14.67 41.95 20.10
N LYS A 363 -14.40 41.56 18.84
CA LYS A 363 -13.43 40.51 18.43
C LYS A 363 -11.99 40.56 19.00
N GLY A 364 -11.56 41.64 19.64
CA GLY A 364 -10.25 41.72 20.33
C GLY A 364 -10.22 41.05 21.72
N ASN A 365 -11.29 41.14 22.52
CA ASN A 365 -11.21 40.90 23.97
C ASN A 365 -11.68 39.50 24.42
N ILE A 366 -11.93 38.58 23.48
CA ILE A 366 -12.39 37.21 23.77
C ILE A 366 -11.43 36.47 24.74
N LEU A 367 -10.12 36.72 24.63
CA LEU A 367 -9.11 36.10 25.49
C LEU A 367 -9.09 36.65 26.93
N GLU A 368 -9.76 37.77 27.20
CA GLU A 368 -9.93 38.31 28.55
C GLU A 368 -11.22 37.78 29.18
N TRP A 369 -12.32 37.76 28.42
CA TRP A 369 -13.56 37.12 28.86
C TRP A 369 -13.37 35.63 29.21
N LYS A 370 -12.56 34.88 28.46
CA LYS A 370 -12.17 33.49 28.78
C LYS A 370 -11.29 33.32 30.03
N LYS A 371 -10.80 34.41 30.64
CA LYS A 371 -10.11 34.39 31.96
C LYS A 371 -11.05 34.79 33.10
N LEU A 372 -11.97 35.71 32.83
CA LEU A 372 -12.95 36.22 33.80
C LEU A 372 -14.11 35.24 34.01
N ILE A 373 -14.51 34.55 32.95
CA ILE A 373 -15.60 33.58 32.92
C ILE A 373 -15.04 32.24 32.47
N ASN A 374 -15.28 31.20 33.27
CA ASN A 374 -14.91 29.82 32.99
C ASN A 374 -16.18 28.96 32.88
N PRO A 375 -16.73 28.77 31.66
CA PRO A 375 -17.95 28.00 31.46
C PRO A 375 -17.81 26.54 31.89
N ASN A 376 -18.64 26.11 32.83
CA ASN A 376 -18.82 24.70 33.13
C ASN A 376 -19.89 24.12 32.21
N TYR A 377 -19.57 22.98 31.59
CA TYR A 377 -20.41 22.30 30.61
C TYR A 377 -20.71 20.87 31.07
N ALA A 378 -21.99 20.51 31.15
CA ALA A 378 -22.44 19.17 31.48
C ALA A 378 -23.48 18.68 30.47
N LEU A 379 -23.38 17.41 30.09
CA LEU A 379 -24.42 16.71 29.33
C LEU A 379 -25.52 16.25 30.29
N THR A 380 -26.78 16.45 29.90
CA THR A 380 -27.98 16.05 30.62
C THR A 380 -29.00 15.46 29.65
N THR A 381 -29.82 14.51 30.10
CA THR A 381 -30.77 13.79 29.25
C THR A 381 -32.17 13.88 29.83
N GLU A 382 -33.14 14.34 29.05
CA GLU A 382 -34.54 14.46 29.46
C GLU A 382 -35.45 14.04 28.30
N ASN A 383 -36.45 13.19 28.57
CA ASN A 383 -37.41 12.70 27.57
C ASN A 383 -36.72 12.19 26.28
N ASN A 384 -35.65 11.41 26.44
CA ASN A 384 -34.80 10.88 25.35
C ASN A 384 -34.19 11.94 24.41
N ASN A 385 -34.07 13.19 24.88
CA ASN A 385 -33.38 14.28 24.18
C ASN A 385 -32.17 14.72 25.01
N TYR A 386 -31.08 15.09 24.33
CA TYR A 386 -29.88 15.61 24.98
C TYR A 386 -29.92 17.12 25.15
N TYR A 387 -29.43 17.57 26.30
CA TYR A 387 -29.30 18.97 26.65
C TYR A 387 -27.93 19.24 27.24
N LEU A 388 -27.31 20.31 26.77
CA LEU A 388 -26.05 20.85 27.26
C LEU A 388 -26.37 21.91 28.31
N LYS A 389 -26.18 21.56 29.57
CA LYS A 389 -26.24 22.51 30.68
C LYS A 389 -24.95 23.31 30.68
N THR A 390 -25.04 24.57 30.29
CA THR A 390 -23.97 25.56 30.42
C THR A 390 -24.20 26.33 31.72
N SER A 391 -23.18 26.49 32.55
CA SER A 391 -23.27 27.34 33.74
C SER A 391 -21.98 28.10 34.02
N PHE A 392 -22.08 29.38 34.35
CA PHE A 392 -20.95 30.19 34.79
C PHE A 392 -21.39 31.33 35.71
N ASN A 393 -20.48 31.75 36.58
CA ASN A 393 -20.66 32.95 37.38
C ASN A 393 -20.15 34.18 36.61
N ILE A 394 -20.92 35.27 36.65
CA ILE A 394 -20.54 36.59 36.16
C ILE A 394 -20.83 37.62 37.26
N PHE A 395 -19.98 38.62 37.43
CA PHE A 395 -20.21 39.68 38.42
C PHE A 395 -21.01 40.81 37.79
N ASN A 396 -22.18 41.11 38.35
CA ASN A 396 -23.02 42.21 37.93
C ASN A 396 -22.62 43.49 38.67
N TYR A 397 -21.90 44.37 37.97
CA TYR A 397 -21.42 45.65 38.51
C TYR A 397 -22.52 46.68 38.80
N LEU A 398 -23.78 46.45 38.39
CA LEU A 398 -24.93 47.30 38.77
C LEU A 398 -25.54 46.91 40.12
N THR A 399 -25.42 45.63 40.52
CA THR A 399 -26.00 45.09 41.77
C THR A 399 -24.95 44.69 42.80
N GLU A 400 -23.66 44.78 42.44
CA GLU A 400 -22.49 44.35 43.21
C GLU A 400 -22.52 42.86 43.62
N GLN A 401 -23.22 42.02 42.85
CA GLN A 401 -23.44 40.60 43.16
C GLN A 401 -22.93 39.66 42.06
N TRP A 402 -22.55 38.45 42.46
CA TRP A 402 -22.26 37.35 41.53
C TRP A 402 -23.56 36.67 41.10
N GLU A 403 -23.88 36.76 39.81
CA GLU A 403 -24.95 35.97 39.21
C GLU A 403 -24.40 34.65 38.67
N ASN A 404 -25.03 33.54 39.02
CA ASN A 404 -24.84 32.25 38.35
C ASN A 404 -25.80 32.16 37.17
N TRP A 405 -25.29 32.28 35.95
CA TRP A 405 -26.08 32.11 34.73
C TRP A 405 -26.07 30.64 34.32
N VAL A 406 -27.27 30.08 34.12
CA VAL A 406 -27.47 28.67 33.77
C VAL A 406 -28.35 28.59 32.53
N PHE A 407 -27.79 28.10 31.43
CA PHE A 407 -28.48 27.93 30.15
C PHE A 407 -28.62 26.44 29.80
N LYS A 408 -29.66 26.10 29.06
CA LYS A 408 -30.00 24.72 28.68
C LYS A 408 -30.18 24.61 27.17
N THR A 409 -29.10 24.30 26.46
CA THR A 409 -29.09 24.17 25.00
C THR A 409 -29.47 22.76 24.57
N LYS A 410 -30.44 22.61 23.67
CA LYS A 410 -30.74 21.28 23.09
C LYS A 410 -29.60 20.82 22.18
N LEU A 411 -29.23 19.55 22.26
CA LEU A 411 -28.26 18.89 21.39
C LEU A 411 -28.94 17.79 20.57
N ASN A 412 -28.86 17.92 19.25
CA ASN A 412 -29.10 16.83 18.30
C ASN A 412 -27.74 16.24 17.91
N PHE A 413 -27.37 15.11 18.49
CA PHE A 413 -26.19 14.34 18.12
C PHE A 413 -26.51 13.36 17.00
N SER A 414 -25.65 13.27 15.98
CA SER A 414 -25.65 12.14 15.04
C SER A 414 -24.25 11.65 14.71
N LEU A 415 -24.15 10.45 14.17
CA LEU A 415 -22.98 10.00 13.43
C LEU A 415 -22.96 10.68 12.05
N SER A 416 -21.77 10.92 11.51
CA SER A 416 -21.58 11.49 10.17
C SER A 416 -21.48 10.39 9.10
N ALA A 417 -21.68 10.79 7.84
CA ALA A 417 -21.40 9.91 6.71
C ALA A 417 -19.91 9.54 6.58
N LYS A 418 -18.98 10.25 7.24
CA LYS A 418 -17.54 9.91 7.27
C LYS A 418 -17.26 8.80 8.29
N TYR A 419 -17.86 8.89 9.49
CA TYR A 419 -17.76 7.84 10.50
C TYR A 419 -18.15 6.47 9.91
N TRP A 420 -19.31 6.41 9.25
CA TRP A 420 -19.79 5.16 8.66
C TRP A 420 -18.96 4.67 7.48
N LYS A 421 -18.42 5.55 6.63
CA LYS A 421 -17.48 5.11 5.58
C LYS A 421 -16.25 4.42 6.16
N SER A 422 -15.61 5.01 7.18
CA SER A 422 -14.46 4.39 7.86
C SER A 422 -14.85 3.05 8.48
N LYS A 423 -15.97 3.00 9.21
CA LYS A 423 -16.38 1.80 9.96
C LYS A 423 -16.89 0.66 9.08
N LEU A 424 -17.45 0.96 7.89
CA LEU A 424 -17.76 -0.04 6.88
C LEU A 424 -16.48 -0.52 6.17
N GLN A 425 -15.55 0.38 5.84
CA GLN A 425 -14.27 0.04 5.22
C GLN A 425 -13.41 -0.87 6.13
N GLU A 426 -13.38 -0.61 7.43
CA GLU A 426 -12.67 -1.42 8.45
C GLU A 426 -13.18 -2.87 8.55
N ARG A 427 -14.40 -3.16 8.08
CA ARG A 427 -15.04 -4.49 8.10
C ARG A 427 -14.85 -5.30 6.81
N ILE A 428 -14.30 -4.68 5.76
CA ILE A 428 -14.04 -5.32 4.47
C ILE A 428 -12.67 -6.01 4.51
N LEU A 429 -12.65 -7.32 4.30
CA LEU A 429 -11.45 -8.08 3.95
C LEU A 429 -11.57 -8.53 2.49
N ILE A 430 -10.59 -8.16 1.68
CA ILE A 430 -10.43 -8.66 0.31
C ILE A 430 -9.15 -9.48 0.28
N THR A 431 -9.31 -10.76 -0.06
CA THR A 431 -8.21 -11.72 -0.20
C THR A 431 -8.08 -12.03 -1.69
N PRO A 432 -7.12 -11.43 -2.41
CA PRO A 432 -6.87 -11.77 -3.80
C PRO A 432 -6.43 -13.24 -3.95
N GLY A 433 -6.58 -13.76 -5.16
CA GLY A 433 -6.05 -15.07 -5.53
C GLY A 433 -4.53 -15.09 -5.53
N LYS A 434 -3.95 -16.21 -5.98
CA LYS A 434 -2.49 -16.36 -6.02
C LYS A 434 -1.96 -16.49 -7.43
N ILE A 435 -0.77 -15.94 -7.64
CA ILE A 435 0.06 -16.10 -8.82
C ILE A 435 1.34 -16.85 -8.43
N SER A 436 1.96 -17.53 -9.39
CA SER A 436 3.24 -18.19 -9.15
C SER A 436 4.35 -17.16 -8.91
N ASP A 437 5.36 -17.57 -8.13
CA ASP A 437 6.57 -16.80 -7.92
C ASP A 437 7.49 -16.78 -9.15
N GLU A 438 8.62 -16.09 -9.05
CA GLU A 438 9.64 -15.99 -10.11
C GLU A 438 10.27 -17.35 -10.48
N ASN A 439 10.07 -18.41 -9.69
CA ASN A 439 10.55 -19.75 -9.99
C ASN A 439 9.46 -20.69 -10.53
N GLY A 440 8.19 -20.29 -10.52
CA GLY A 440 7.07 -21.15 -10.89
C GLY A 440 6.67 -22.21 -9.86
N VAL A 441 7.24 -22.16 -8.64
CA VAL A 441 7.16 -23.20 -7.60
C VAL A 441 6.34 -22.75 -6.39
N ALA A 442 6.59 -21.53 -5.90
CA ALA A 442 5.82 -20.95 -4.81
C ALA A 442 4.61 -20.18 -5.36
N MET A 443 3.62 -19.93 -4.48
CA MET A 443 2.43 -19.15 -4.80
C MET A 443 2.39 -17.91 -3.91
N ILE A 444 2.58 -16.73 -4.51
CA ILE A 444 2.42 -15.43 -3.87
C ILE A 444 1.01 -14.89 -4.10
N ASN A 445 0.54 -14.00 -3.22
CA ASN A 445 -0.74 -13.33 -3.46
C ASN A 445 -0.62 -12.38 -4.66
N ASP A 446 -1.66 -12.31 -5.48
CA ASP A 446 -1.84 -11.24 -6.46
C ASP A 446 -2.04 -9.88 -5.74
N ILE A 447 -1.77 -8.77 -6.42
CA ILE A 447 -1.69 -7.44 -5.80
C ILE A 447 -2.81 -6.51 -6.27
N GLU A 448 -3.20 -5.56 -5.41
CA GLU A 448 -4.24 -4.57 -5.70
C GLU A 448 -3.76 -3.49 -6.70
N GLU A 449 -4.18 -3.56 -7.97
CA GLU A 449 -4.04 -2.42 -8.90
C GLU A 449 -5.14 -1.40 -8.60
N VAL A 450 -4.77 -0.22 -8.11
CA VAL A 450 -5.74 0.83 -7.73
C VAL A 450 -5.91 1.84 -8.84
N ILE A 451 -6.82 1.54 -9.77
CA ILE A 451 -7.21 2.40 -10.90
C ILE A 451 -7.77 3.74 -10.40
N ASN A 452 -8.57 3.74 -9.34
CA ASN A 452 -9.11 4.96 -8.73
C ASN A 452 -9.21 4.84 -7.21
N ASN A 453 -8.56 5.76 -6.50
CA ASN A 453 -8.56 5.84 -5.03
C ASN A 453 -9.92 6.29 -4.42
N GLY A 454 -10.89 6.72 -5.23
CA GLY A 454 -12.22 7.12 -4.76
C GLY A 454 -12.21 8.46 -4.01
N GLU A 455 -12.93 8.55 -2.89
CA GLU A 455 -13.05 9.77 -2.07
C GLU A 455 -11.79 10.12 -1.23
N GLY A 456 -10.61 9.61 -1.61
CA GLY A 456 -9.31 10.00 -1.07
C GLY A 456 -8.74 9.09 0.02
N LYS A 457 -7.52 9.40 0.48
CA LYS A 457 -6.70 8.51 1.34
C LYS A 457 -7.36 8.10 2.67
N GLU A 458 -8.26 8.92 3.22
CA GLU A 458 -8.96 8.62 4.48
C GLU A 458 -10.18 7.69 4.30
N ASN A 459 -10.70 7.55 3.08
CA ASN A 459 -11.82 6.67 2.74
C ASN A 459 -11.40 5.74 1.58
N LYS A 460 -10.27 5.04 1.75
CA LYS A 460 -9.68 4.13 0.76
C LYS A 460 -10.77 3.24 0.16
N TYR A 461 -10.96 3.36 -1.14
CA TYR A 461 -11.91 2.59 -1.95
C TYR A 461 -13.40 2.97 -1.88
N ASN A 462 -13.83 3.96 -1.07
CA ASN A 462 -15.21 4.42 -1.21
C ASN A 462 -15.42 5.15 -2.54
N LYS A 463 -16.30 4.61 -3.40
CA LYS A 463 -16.45 4.93 -4.83
C LYS A 463 -15.17 4.74 -5.65
N GLY A 464 -14.23 3.96 -5.12
CA GLY A 464 -12.99 3.59 -5.81
C GLY A 464 -13.17 2.45 -6.80
N ILE A 465 -12.17 2.29 -7.65
CA ILE A 465 -12.05 1.16 -8.58
C ILE A 465 -10.70 0.49 -8.30
N ILE A 466 -10.76 -0.79 -7.93
CA ILE A 466 -9.58 -1.65 -7.78
C ILE A 466 -9.68 -2.80 -8.77
N LYS A 467 -8.54 -3.33 -9.19
CA LYS A 467 -8.43 -4.44 -10.11
C LYS A 467 -7.48 -5.52 -9.56
N TYR A 468 -7.84 -6.76 -9.84
CA TYR A 468 -7.02 -7.94 -9.66
C TYR A 468 -6.92 -8.74 -10.96
N HIS A 469 -5.97 -9.68 -11.00
CA HIS A 469 -5.60 -10.50 -12.16
C HIS A 469 -5.88 -11.99 -11.92
N THR A 470 -6.63 -12.29 -10.86
CA THR A 470 -6.97 -13.61 -10.34
C THR A 470 -8.34 -13.58 -9.66
N THR A 471 -8.97 -14.75 -9.55
CA THR A 471 -10.16 -14.98 -8.70
C THR A 471 -9.95 -14.39 -7.30
N THR A 472 -10.86 -13.53 -6.83
CA THR A 472 -10.69 -12.76 -5.58
C THR A 472 -11.82 -13.05 -4.61
N PHE A 473 -11.48 -13.32 -3.35
CA PHE A 473 -12.44 -13.55 -2.28
C PHE A 473 -12.74 -12.26 -1.52
N PHE A 474 -14.01 -11.98 -1.29
CA PHE A 474 -14.48 -10.88 -0.45
C PHE A 474 -15.19 -11.43 0.77
N GLN A 475 -14.85 -10.84 1.91
CA GLN A 475 -15.45 -11.09 3.20
C GLN A 475 -15.83 -9.76 3.83
N TYR A 476 -17.02 -9.71 4.42
CA TYR A 476 -17.49 -8.60 5.22
C TYR A 476 -18.10 -9.11 6.52
N ILE A 477 -17.80 -8.45 7.63
CA ILE A 477 -18.22 -8.90 8.97
C ILE A 477 -18.95 -7.75 9.68
N GLU A 478 -20.25 -7.89 9.89
CA GLU A 478 -20.99 -7.08 10.86
C GLU A 478 -20.64 -7.57 12.29
N PRO A 479 -20.09 -6.71 13.16
CA PRO A 479 -19.78 -7.09 14.54
C PRO A 479 -21.05 -7.14 15.40
N LYS A 480 -21.47 -8.35 15.79
CA LYS A 480 -22.64 -8.57 16.66
C LYS A 480 -22.25 -8.85 18.11
N GLU A 481 -23.02 -8.30 19.05
CA GLU A 481 -22.94 -8.66 20.48
C GLU A 481 -23.62 -10.00 20.77
N ASN A 482 -24.65 -10.35 20.00
CA ASN A 482 -25.39 -11.60 20.10
C ASN A 482 -25.73 -12.12 18.69
N ASN A 483 -25.53 -13.42 18.43
CA ASN A 483 -25.86 -14.05 17.14
C ASN A 483 -27.34 -13.88 16.75
N ASN A 484 -28.23 -13.69 17.73
CA ASN A 484 -29.67 -13.50 17.52
C ASN A 484 -30.06 -12.04 17.20
N ASP A 485 -29.14 -11.07 17.25
CA ASP A 485 -29.43 -9.71 16.80
C ASP A 485 -29.65 -9.69 15.27
N PRO A 486 -30.58 -8.85 14.75
CA PRO A 486 -30.76 -8.69 13.31
C PRO A 486 -29.49 -8.12 12.66
N ASP A 487 -29.25 -8.45 11.39
CA ASP A 487 -28.23 -7.77 10.59
C ASP A 487 -28.71 -6.34 10.27
N TYR A 488 -27.93 -5.34 10.68
CA TYR A 488 -28.14 -3.92 10.33
C TYR A 488 -27.45 -3.57 9.02
N ASP A 489 -26.42 -4.33 8.63
CA ASP A 489 -25.78 -4.19 7.34
C ASP A 489 -26.55 -4.92 6.22
N ILE A 490 -26.40 -4.44 4.99
CA ILE A 490 -26.75 -5.16 3.76
C ILE A 490 -25.55 -5.09 2.84
N VAL A 491 -25.00 -6.24 2.43
CA VAL A 491 -24.05 -6.30 1.32
C VAL A 491 -24.78 -6.70 0.04
N LYS A 492 -24.52 -5.99 -1.05
CA LYS A 492 -24.96 -6.33 -2.40
C LYS A 492 -23.78 -6.45 -3.35
N ILE A 493 -23.88 -7.38 -4.30
CA ILE A 493 -22.96 -7.53 -5.44
C ILE A 493 -23.78 -7.42 -6.72
N ASN A 494 -23.43 -6.50 -7.61
CA ASN A 494 -24.15 -6.22 -8.86
C ASN A 494 -25.68 -6.02 -8.65
N GLY A 495 -26.05 -5.37 -7.53
CA GLY A 495 -27.44 -5.12 -7.12
C GLY A 495 -28.13 -6.27 -6.38
N VAL A 496 -27.57 -7.49 -6.37
CA VAL A 496 -28.13 -8.67 -5.69
C VAL A 496 -27.67 -8.71 -4.23
N ASN A 497 -28.61 -8.82 -3.29
CA ASN A 497 -28.29 -8.98 -1.86
C ASN A 497 -27.53 -10.30 -1.61
N LEU A 498 -26.47 -10.25 -0.79
CA LEU A 498 -25.83 -11.45 -0.25
C LEU A 498 -26.58 -11.93 1.01
N ASN A 499 -26.62 -13.25 1.21
CA ASN A 499 -27.10 -13.86 2.45
C ASN A 499 -25.99 -13.82 3.51
N ALA A 500 -26.32 -13.37 4.71
CA ALA A 500 -25.44 -13.43 5.87
C ALA A 500 -25.51 -14.79 6.58
N VAL A 501 -24.44 -15.16 7.28
CA VAL A 501 -24.44 -16.19 8.32
C VAL A 501 -23.91 -15.56 9.60
N ASN A 502 -24.80 -15.17 10.52
CA ASN A 502 -24.47 -14.44 11.76
C ASN A 502 -23.63 -13.16 11.51
N GLY A 503 -24.04 -12.29 10.57
CA GLY A 503 -23.29 -11.07 10.21
C GLY A 503 -22.05 -11.29 9.32
N LEU A 504 -21.66 -12.54 9.04
CA LEU A 504 -20.62 -12.86 8.05
C LEU A 504 -21.24 -12.93 6.64
N TYR A 505 -20.72 -12.11 5.73
CA TYR A 505 -21.02 -12.14 4.29
C TYR A 505 -19.75 -12.56 3.54
N THR A 506 -19.90 -13.43 2.56
CA THR A 506 -18.77 -13.94 1.74
C THR A 506 -19.16 -14.04 0.28
N TYR A 507 -18.24 -13.70 -0.62
CA TYR A 507 -18.43 -13.86 -2.07
C TYR A 507 -17.09 -14.16 -2.77
N THR A 508 -17.13 -14.94 -3.84
CA THR A 508 -15.98 -15.21 -4.70
C THR A 508 -16.23 -14.56 -6.07
N PHE A 509 -15.35 -13.63 -6.44
CA PHE A 509 -15.31 -13.00 -7.75
C PHE A 509 -14.46 -13.87 -8.68
N ASP A 510 -15.02 -14.34 -9.80
CA ASP A 510 -14.36 -15.27 -10.72
C ASP A 510 -13.59 -14.56 -11.85
N ASP A 511 -12.64 -15.26 -12.48
CA ASP A 511 -11.80 -14.82 -13.60
C ASP A 511 -12.40 -15.03 -15.01
N LYS A 512 -13.60 -15.62 -15.08
CA LYS A 512 -14.13 -16.37 -16.24
C LYS A 512 -14.34 -15.61 -17.56
N GLU A 513 -14.17 -14.29 -17.58
CA GLU A 513 -14.24 -13.46 -18.79
C GLU A 513 -13.09 -12.43 -18.79
N LYS A 514 -12.76 -11.86 -19.97
CA LYS A 514 -11.62 -10.95 -20.12
C LYS A 514 -11.59 -9.81 -19.09
N VAL A 515 -12.76 -9.23 -18.76
CA VAL A 515 -12.91 -8.24 -17.68
C VAL A 515 -14.27 -8.46 -16.99
N ASN A 516 -14.26 -9.08 -15.80
CA ASN A 516 -15.43 -9.14 -14.94
C ASN A 516 -15.51 -7.89 -14.05
N LYS A 517 -16.67 -7.23 -14.02
CA LYS A 517 -16.94 -6.06 -13.16
C LYS A 517 -17.93 -6.43 -12.05
N TYR A 518 -17.54 -6.12 -10.82
CA TYR A 518 -18.34 -6.32 -9.62
C TYR A 518 -18.53 -5.01 -8.85
N GLU A 519 -19.76 -4.50 -8.84
CA GLU A 519 -20.17 -3.36 -8.03
C GLU A 519 -20.67 -3.84 -6.66
N ILE A 520 -19.91 -3.50 -5.63
CA ILE A 520 -20.23 -3.75 -4.23
C ILE A 520 -20.94 -2.52 -3.66
N GLU A 521 -22.12 -2.72 -3.08
CA GLU A 521 -22.80 -1.72 -2.24
C GLU A 521 -23.02 -2.29 -0.85
N ILE A 522 -22.54 -1.59 0.18
CA ILE A 522 -22.74 -1.93 1.59
C ILE A 522 -23.58 -0.82 2.23
N ILE A 523 -24.73 -1.18 2.79
CA ILE A 523 -25.68 -0.24 3.41
C ILE A 523 -25.80 -0.56 4.89
N HIS A 524 -25.39 0.37 5.76
CA HIS A 524 -25.75 0.31 7.18
C HIS A 524 -27.14 0.93 7.37
N ARG A 525 -28.06 0.18 7.98
CA ARG A 525 -29.34 0.71 8.47
C ARG A 525 -29.14 1.29 9.87
N PRO A 526 -29.87 2.35 10.27
CA PRO A 526 -29.82 2.87 11.64
C PRO A 526 -30.04 1.77 12.69
N ASN A 527 -29.04 1.53 13.52
CA ASN A 527 -29.11 0.62 14.65
C ASN A 527 -29.56 1.39 15.91
N PRO A 528 -30.76 1.12 16.46
CA PRO A 528 -31.28 1.85 17.61
C PRO A 528 -30.53 1.55 18.93
N LYS A 529 -29.59 0.60 18.94
CA LYS A 529 -28.63 0.41 20.04
C LYS A 529 -27.46 1.41 19.99
N ILE A 530 -27.19 2.03 18.83
CA ILE A 530 -26.05 2.92 18.61
C ILE A 530 -26.54 4.38 18.67
N GLU A 531 -25.92 5.15 19.56
CA GLU A 531 -26.30 6.53 19.79
C GLU A 531 -26.00 7.43 18.59
N GLY A 532 -26.99 8.24 18.18
CA GLY A 532 -26.89 9.14 17.05
C GLY A 532 -26.88 8.47 15.67
N ASP A 533 -27.13 7.16 15.58
CA ASP A 533 -27.03 6.47 14.31
C ASP A 533 -28.17 6.84 13.32
N VAL A 534 -27.76 7.16 12.09
CA VAL A 534 -28.59 7.53 10.94
C VAL A 534 -28.33 6.64 9.71
N GLY A 535 -27.55 5.56 9.87
CA GLY A 535 -27.14 4.66 8.79
C GLY A 535 -26.04 5.24 7.89
N GLY A 536 -25.65 4.47 6.89
CA GLY A 536 -24.54 4.80 5.99
C GLY A 536 -24.51 3.96 4.71
N ASN A 537 -23.70 4.36 3.74
CA ASN A 537 -23.51 3.63 2.48
C ASN A 537 -22.04 3.73 2.05
N PHE A 538 -21.44 2.58 1.75
CA PHE A 538 -20.10 2.44 1.18
C PHE A 538 -20.20 1.70 -0.15
N LYS A 539 -19.46 2.15 -1.17
CA LYS A 539 -19.45 1.52 -2.51
C LYS A 539 -18.04 1.24 -2.97
N LEU A 540 -17.84 0.13 -3.68
CA LEU A 540 -16.56 -0.24 -4.29
C LEU A 540 -16.81 -0.96 -5.63
N THR A 541 -16.02 -0.66 -6.65
CA THR A 541 -15.96 -1.49 -7.86
C THR A 541 -14.69 -2.34 -7.84
N ILE A 542 -14.86 -3.66 -7.88
CA ILE A 542 -13.76 -4.60 -8.11
C ILE A 542 -13.84 -5.05 -9.57
N LEU A 543 -12.70 -4.95 -10.27
CA LEU A 543 -12.49 -5.58 -11.57
C LEU A 543 -11.64 -6.84 -11.38
N ILE A 544 -11.96 -7.89 -12.11
CA ILE A 544 -11.01 -8.98 -12.39
C ILE A 544 -10.77 -8.97 -13.89
N GLU A 545 -9.54 -8.63 -14.28
CA GLU A 545 -9.08 -8.69 -15.67
C GLU A 545 -8.02 -9.77 -15.76
N THR A 546 -8.37 -10.90 -16.39
CA THR A 546 -7.37 -11.92 -16.73
C THR A 546 -6.51 -11.36 -17.86
N ILE A 547 -5.43 -10.69 -17.47
CA ILE A 547 -4.39 -10.26 -18.40
C ILE A 547 -3.71 -11.52 -18.95
N THR A 548 -4.13 -11.91 -20.15
CA THR A 548 -3.40 -12.81 -21.02
C THR A 548 -3.44 -12.21 -22.43
N PRO A 549 -2.55 -11.23 -22.74
CA PRO A 549 -2.61 -10.47 -23.98
C PRO A 549 -2.25 -11.37 -25.17
N SER A 550 -3.04 -11.32 -26.24
CA SER A 550 -2.77 -12.13 -27.43
C SER A 550 -1.75 -11.45 -28.34
N LEU A 551 -0.58 -12.06 -28.53
CA LEU A 551 0.27 -11.77 -29.69
C LEU A 551 -0.21 -12.62 -30.88
N GLN A 552 -0.67 -11.98 -31.95
CA GLN A 552 -0.96 -12.64 -33.22
C GLN A 552 0.27 -12.55 -34.12
N LEU A 553 0.95 -13.68 -34.30
CA LEU A 553 1.99 -13.83 -35.32
C LEU A 553 1.32 -14.24 -36.62
N LYS A 554 1.55 -13.47 -37.70
CA LYS A 554 0.77 -13.57 -38.94
C LYS A 554 1.68 -13.90 -40.12
N LEU A 555 1.24 -14.81 -41.00
CA LEU A 555 1.91 -15.17 -42.24
C LEU A 555 2.12 -13.91 -43.11
N MET A 556 3.33 -13.75 -43.65
CA MET A 556 3.70 -12.62 -44.49
C MET A 556 2.70 -12.41 -45.64
N GLY A 557 2.11 -11.23 -45.73
CA GLY A 557 1.21 -10.88 -46.84
C GLY A 557 -0.12 -11.62 -46.81
N TRP A 558 -0.52 -12.19 -45.68
CA TRP A 558 -1.83 -12.81 -45.51
C TRP A 558 -2.98 -11.78 -45.44
N GLY A 559 -4.15 -12.17 -45.96
CA GLY A 559 -5.37 -11.36 -46.03
C GLY A 559 -6.04 -11.43 -47.41
N PRO A 560 -7.15 -10.69 -47.66
CA PRO A 560 -7.96 -10.82 -48.88
C PRO A 560 -7.28 -10.56 -50.23
N LYS A 561 -6.03 -10.07 -50.25
CA LYS A 561 -5.22 -9.90 -51.47
C LYS A 561 -4.32 -11.11 -51.78
N ASN A 562 -4.27 -12.09 -50.89
CA ASN A 562 -3.49 -13.31 -51.04
C ASN A 562 -4.33 -14.38 -51.76
N ILE A 563 -3.77 -15.01 -52.79
CA ILE A 563 -4.47 -16.00 -53.62
C ILE A 563 -4.93 -17.25 -52.85
N ASP A 564 -4.25 -17.58 -51.75
CA ASP A 564 -4.63 -18.69 -50.87
C ASP A 564 -5.68 -18.30 -49.81
N TYR A 565 -6.00 -17.01 -49.60
CA TYR A 565 -6.87 -16.57 -48.50
C TYR A 565 -8.31 -17.10 -48.61
N GLU A 566 -9.03 -16.80 -49.69
CA GLU A 566 -10.40 -17.32 -49.86
C GLU A 566 -10.39 -18.83 -50.15
N LYS A 567 -9.39 -19.28 -50.93
CA LYS A 567 -9.16 -20.69 -51.28
C LYS A 567 -9.02 -21.59 -50.04
N LEU A 568 -8.43 -21.11 -48.94
CA LEU A 568 -8.25 -21.91 -47.73
C LEU A 568 -9.26 -21.58 -46.61
N THR A 569 -9.81 -20.35 -46.54
CA THR A 569 -10.64 -19.90 -45.41
C THR A 569 -12.14 -19.73 -45.68
N SER A 570 -12.62 -20.08 -46.87
CA SER A 570 -14.05 -20.06 -47.22
C SER A 570 -14.55 -21.49 -47.45
N GLU A 571 -15.52 -21.95 -46.65
CA GLU A 571 -16.12 -23.29 -46.80
C GLU A 571 -16.82 -23.47 -48.16
N PHE A 572 -17.31 -22.37 -48.75
CA PHE A 572 -17.99 -22.34 -50.03
C PHE A 572 -17.29 -21.37 -50.98
N ILE A 573 -17.26 -21.73 -52.26
CA ILE A 573 -16.77 -20.91 -53.38
C ILE A 573 -17.82 -20.91 -54.50
N LYS A 574 -17.75 -19.97 -55.44
CA LYS A 574 -18.54 -20.03 -56.68
C LYS A 574 -18.17 -21.30 -57.46
N ASP A 575 -19.17 -21.91 -58.09
CA ASP A 575 -18.99 -23.01 -59.03
C ASP A 575 -18.32 -22.47 -60.30
N PRO A 576 -17.13 -22.97 -60.69
CA PRO A 576 -16.45 -22.51 -61.91
C PRO A 576 -17.25 -22.76 -63.20
N SER A 577 -18.26 -23.64 -63.16
CA SER A 577 -19.18 -23.88 -64.28
C SER A 577 -20.47 -23.06 -64.23
N ASN A 578 -20.78 -22.37 -63.12
CA ASN A 578 -21.99 -21.58 -62.94
C ASN A 578 -21.84 -20.55 -61.80
N GLU A 579 -21.51 -19.30 -62.12
CA GLU A 579 -21.27 -18.25 -61.11
C GLU A 579 -22.41 -17.95 -60.13
N ASN A 580 -23.65 -18.33 -60.48
CA ASN A 580 -24.83 -18.13 -59.63
C ASN A 580 -25.03 -19.26 -58.60
N LYS A 581 -24.15 -20.27 -58.59
CA LYS A 581 -24.20 -21.44 -57.71
C LYS A 581 -22.94 -21.47 -56.85
N THR A 582 -23.11 -21.67 -55.55
CA THR A 582 -21.99 -21.99 -54.64
C THR A 582 -21.81 -23.49 -54.49
N ILE A 583 -20.57 -23.95 -54.50
CA ILE A 583 -20.17 -25.33 -54.19
C ILE A 583 -19.29 -25.35 -52.95
N LYS A 584 -19.21 -26.51 -52.28
CA LYS A 584 -18.28 -26.71 -51.17
C LYS A 584 -16.85 -26.68 -51.71
N ASN A 585 -15.99 -25.92 -51.05
CA ASN A 585 -14.61 -25.71 -51.46
C ASN A 585 -13.73 -26.92 -51.10
N PRO A 586 -13.10 -27.60 -52.08
CA PRO A 586 -12.25 -28.77 -51.81
C PRO A 586 -10.90 -28.41 -51.17
N ASN A 587 -10.54 -27.13 -51.11
CA ASN A 587 -9.31 -26.64 -50.49
C ASN A 587 -9.55 -25.98 -49.11
N TYR A 588 -10.79 -25.94 -48.61
CA TYR A 588 -11.09 -25.33 -47.32
C TYR A 588 -10.43 -26.11 -46.16
N ASP A 589 -9.63 -25.40 -45.37
CA ASP A 589 -8.90 -25.96 -44.23
C ASP A 589 -9.31 -25.22 -42.95
N GLN A 590 -10.21 -25.84 -42.19
CA GLN A 590 -10.77 -25.29 -40.95
C GLN A 590 -9.70 -25.04 -39.86
N GLU A 591 -8.50 -25.64 -39.96
CA GLU A 591 -7.42 -25.44 -38.99
C GLU A 591 -6.58 -24.19 -39.30
N ILE A 592 -6.70 -23.61 -40.50
CA ILE A 592 -5.99 -22.37 -40.85
C ILE A 592 -6.75 -21.19 -40.27
N ASN A 593 -6.16 -20.56 -39.25
CA ASN A 593 -6.74 -19.40 -38.60
C ASN A 593 -6.86 -18.23 -39.60
N LYS A 594 -8.10 -17.79 -39.86
CA LYS A 594 -8.43 -16.80 -40.90
C LYS A 594 -7.74 -15.45 -40.75
N GLU A 595 -7.43 -15.02 -39.53
CA GLU A 595 -6.78 -13.74 -39.24
C GLU A 595 -5.27 -13.78 -39.50
N THR A 596 -4.61 -14.90 -39.16
CA THR A 596 -3.14 -15.04 -39.18
C THR A 596 -2.58 -15.84 -40.35
N GLY A 597 -3.36 -16.72 -40.99
CA GLY A 597 -2.89 -17.59 -42.06
C GLY A 597 -1.98 -18.73 -41.58
N THR A 598 -2.10 -19.10 -40.30
CA THR A 598 -1.27 -20.12 -39.67
C THR A 598 -2.13 -21.27 -39.13
N LYS A 599 -1.57 -22.48 -39.10
CA LYS A 599 -2.07 -23.55 -38.23
C LYS A 599 -1.47 -23.37 -36.84
N LYS A 600 -2.34 -23.16 -35.85
CA LYS A 600 -1.94 -23.02 -34.44
C LYS A 600 -1.96 -24.38 -33.75
N GLN A 601 -0.89 -24.72 -33.05
CA GLN A 601 -0.80 -25.90 -32.20
C GLN A 601 -0.50 -25.50 -30.76
N LEU A 602 -1.16 -26.14 -29.80
CA LEU A 602 -0.80 -26.04 -28.39
C LEU A 602 0.22 -27.13 -28.09
N ILE A 603 1.43 -26.73 -27.73
CA ILE A 603 2.53 -27.66 -27.44
C ILE A 603 2.94 -27.56 -25.97
N TRP A 604 3.28 -28.70 -25.40
CA TRP A 604 4.12 -28.76 -24.21
C TRP A 604 5.57 -28.86 -24.66
N VAL A 605 6.44 -28.07 -24.07
CA VAL A 605 7.89 -28.08 -24.30
C VAL A 605 8.54 -28.82 -23.14
N CYS A 606 9.25 -29.91 -23.45
CA CYS A 606 9.77 -30.89 -22.49
C CYS A 606 11.13 -30.49 -21.87
N HIS A 607 11.33 -29.20 -21.62
CA HIS A 607 12.53 -28.67 -20.98
C HIS A 607 12.21 -27.41 -20.17
N GLN A 608 13.11 -27.00 -19.27
CA GLN A 608 12.90 -25.83 -18.43
C GLN A 608 12.70 -24.56 -19.27
N SER A 609 11.75 -23.71 -18.87
CA SER A 609 11.69 -22.35 -19.37
C SER A 609 12.80 -21.51 -18.73
N ASN A 610 13.36 -20.59 -19.50
CA ASN A 610 14.38 -19.65 -19.00
C ASN A 610 13.74 -18.37 -18.41
N THR A 611 12.41 -18.33 -18.36
CA THR A 611 11.61 -17.31 -17.68
C THR A 611 10.58 -17.99 -16.75
N PRO A 612 10.12 -17.30 -15.68
CA PRO A 612 9.10 -17.83 -14.78
C PRO A 612 7.89 -18.43 -15.51
N PHE A 613 7.56 -19.69 -15.22
CA PHE A 613 6.36 -20.36 -15.73
C PHE A 613 5.76 -21.28 -14.64
N PRO A 614 4.44 -21.25 -14.37
CA PRO A 614 3.82 -22.09 -13.34
C PRO A 614 4.02 -23.59 -13.61
N LEU A 615 4.68 -24.30 -12.68
CA LEU A 615 4.92 -25.74 -12.81
C LEU A 615 3.75 -26.57 -12.28
N ASP A 616 3.48 -27.71 -12.93
CA ASP A 616 2.42 -28.64 -12.55
C ASP A 616 2.56 -29.02 -11.06
N PRO A 617 1.55 -28.79 -10.21
CA PRO A 617 1.68 -29.03 -8.79
C PRO A 617 1.62 -30.51 -8.38
N VAL A 618 1.29 -31.44 -9.29
CA VAL A 618 1.12 -32.85 -8.94
C VAL A 618 1.98 -33.80 -9.78
N ASP A 619 2.25 -34.99 -9.23
CA ASP A 619 2.90 -36.07 -9.95
C ASP A 619 1.97 -36.75 -10.97
N ARG A 620 2.50 -37.69 -11.75
CA ARG A 620 1.77 -38.43 -12.80
C ARG A 620 0.53 -39.18 -12.30
N ASP A 621 0.46 -39.53 -11.01
CA ASP A 621 -0.66 -40.26 -10.43
C ASP A 621 -1.74 -39.31 -9.86
N GLY A 622 -1.39 -38.04 -9.65
CA GLY A 622 -2.26 -36.96 -9.17
C GLY A 622 -1.91 -36.43 -7.79
N ASN A 623 -0.81 -36.88 -7.16
CA ASN A 623 -0.45 -36.47 -5.80
C ASN A 623 0.28 -35.12 -5.79
N LEU A 624 -0.10 -34.22 -4.88
CA LEU A 624 0.56 -32.92 -4.70
C LEU A 624 2.06 -33.07 -4.34
N ILE A 625 2.93 -32.51 -5.19
CA ILE A 625 4.37 -32.42 -4.97
C ILE A 625 4.63 -31.28 -3.97
N LYS A 626 5.03 -31.65 -2.75
CA LYS A 626 5.22 -30.74 -1.60
C LYS A 626 6.63 -30.16 -1.47
N SER A 627 7.43 -30.20 -2.54
CA SER A 627 8.80 -29.71 -2.52
C SER A 627 8.90 -28.23 -2.87
N SER A 628 9.96 -27.58 -2.38
CA SER A 628 10.41 -26.26 -2.86
C SER A 628 11.55 -26.37 -3.88
N ASN A 629 12.00 -27.58 -4.22
CA ASN A 629 13.04 -27.84 -5.22
C ASN A 629 12.40 -28.01 -6.61
N ILE A 630 12.90 -27.26 -7.60
CA ILE A 630 12.41 -27.32 -8.99
C ILE A 630 12.66 -28.68 -9.66
N ASN A 631 13.72 -29.39 -9.25
CA ASN A 631 14.10 -30.69 -9.83
C ASN A 631 13.16 -31.84 -9.42
N ASP A 632 12.24 -31.61 -8.46
CA ASP A 632 11.27 -32.62 -8.00
C ASP A 632 9.95 -32.56 -8.81
N TYR A 633 9.87 -31.68 -9.81
CA TYR A 633 8.73 -31.46 -10.71
C TYR A 633 9.01 -32.01 -12.12
N ASP A 634 7.96 -32.39 -12.87
CA ASP A 634 8.08 -32.72 -14.30
C ASP A 634 8.25 -31.43 -15.11
N ILE A 635 9.48 -31.17 -15.58
CA ILE A 635 9.91 -29.85 -16.04
C ILE A 635 9.46 -29.60 -17.49
N GLY A 636 8.60 -28.60 -17.68
CA GLY A 636 8.20 -28.11 -19.00
C GLY A 636 7.33 -26.86 -18.94
N TYR A 637 6.86 -26.39 -20.10
CA TYR A 637 5.98 -25.22 -20.21
C TYR A 637 5.05 -25.27 -21.43
N LEU A 638 3.97 -24.48 -21.38
CA LEU A 638 2.94 -24.39 -22.42
C LEU A 638 3.25 -23.28 -23.45
N ALA A 639 3.27 -23.63 -24.73
CA ALA A 639 3.48 -22.67 -25.83
C ALA A 639 2.45 -22.82 -26.97
N GLU A 640 2.24 -21.75 -27.72
CA GLU A 640 1.55 -21.78 -29.02
C GLU A 640 2.58 -21.86 -30.15
N ALA A 641 2.42 -22.78 -31.09
CA ALA A 641 3.39 -22.99 -32.17
C ALA A 641 2.75 -23.09 -33.56
N SER A 642 3.43 -22.57 -34.57
CA SER A 642 2.99 -22.55 -35.97
C SER A 642 4.15 -22.70 -36.96
N ALA A 643 3.90 -23.25 -38.15
CA ALA A 643 4.87 -23.27 -39.25
C ALA A 643 4.36 -22.44 -40.44
N VAL A 644 5.29 -21.81 -41.17
CA VAL A 644 5.00 -20.96 -42.35
C VAL A 644 6.05 -21.13 -43.44
N GLY A 645 5.66 -21.05 -44.71
CA GLY A 645 6.61 -21.09 -45.84
C GLY A 645 7.27 -19.75 -46.18
N ALA A 646 6.49 -18.66 -46.15
CA ALA A 646 6.92 -17.35 -46.67
C ALA A 646 7.58 -16.41 -45.62
N GLY A 647 7.57 -16.77 -44.34
CA GLY A 647 7.92 -15.88 -43.23
C GLY A 647 6.69 -15.24 -42.57
N PHE A 648 6.92 -14.32 -41.64
CA PHE A 648 5.88 -13.77 -40.77
C PHE A 648 6.05 -12.27 -40.47
N GLU A 649 4.93 -11.59 -40.28
CA GLU A 649 4.81 -10.25 -39.71
C GLU A 649 4.98 -10.34 -38.18
N ASN A 650 5.92 -9.57 -37.59
CA ASN A 650 6.27 -9.63 -36.16
C ASN A 650 6.10 -8.28 -35.44
N PHE A 651 4.88 -7.75 -35.41
CA PHE A 651 4.55 -6.54 -34.66
C PHE A 651 3.60 -6.83 -33.49
N TYR A 652 3.59 -5.97 -32.48
CA TYR A 652 2.60 -6.02 -31.41
C TYR A 652 1.99 -4.63 -31.16
N ASN A 653 0.67 -4.60 -30.99
CA ASN A 653 -0.10 -3.42 -30.61
C ASN A 653 -1.09 -3.83 -29.51
N ASN A 654 -0.60 -3.85 -28.28
CA ASN A 654 -1.35 -4.21 -27.08
C ASN A 654 -0.75 -3.46 -25.88
N ASP A 655 -1.58 -2.82 -25.06
CA ASP A 655 -1.14 -2.01 -23.91
C ASP A 655 -0.84 -2.82 -22.65
N ASN A 656 -1.26 -4.10 -22.61
CA ASN A 656 -0.97 -5.03 -21.53
C ASN A 656 0.31 -5.86 -21.77
N ILE A 657 0.99 -5.67 -22.91
CA ILE A 657 2.33 -6.22 -23.17
C ILE A 657 3.37 -5.16 -22.82
N GLU A 658 4.34 -5.51 -21.96
CA GLU A 658 5.50 -4.67 -21.67
C GLU A 658 6.48 -4.72 -22.85
N LYS A 659 6.86 -5.94 -23.23
CA LYS A 659 7.99 -6.26 -24.11
C LYS A 659 7.72 -7.58 -24.83
N VAL A 660 8.17 -7.69 -26.08
CA VAL A 660 8.29 -8.98 -26.79
C VAL A 660 9.72 -9.15 -27.25
N ILE A 661 10.32 -10.31 -26.96
CA ILE A 661 11.68 -10.65 -27.41
C ILE A 661 11.60 -11.89 -28.30
N ARG A 662 12.16 -11.79 -29.51
CA ARG A 662 12.29 -12.87 -30.49
C ARG A 662 13.73 -13.39 -30.47
N TYR A 663 13.90 -14.66 -30.11
CA TYR A 663 15.16 -15.37 -30.15
C TYR A 663 15.23 -16.35 -31.32
N LEU A 664 16.45 -16.71 -31.72
CA LEU A 664 16.71 -17.87 -32.57
C LEU A 664 16.74 -19.15 -31.73
N SER A 665 16.19 -20.22 -32.29
CA SER A 665 16.08 -21.54 -31.71
C SER A 665 16.41 -22.63 -32.75
N ASN A 666 16.29 -23.90 -32.39
CA ASN A 666 16.59 -25.06 -33.23
C ASN A 666 15.45 -26.12 -33.19
N GLU A 667 15.66 -27.23 -33.89
CA GLU A 667 14.79 -28.42 -33.90
C GLU A 667 14.60 -29.10 -32.52
N ASN A 668 15.40 -28.72 -31.53
CA ASN A 668 15.28 -29.15 -30.13
C ASN A 668 14.55 -28.13 -29.22
N LEU A 669 14.12 -26.99 -29.77
CA LEU A 669 13.55 -25.83 -29.05
C LEU A 669 14.49 -25.10 -28.07
N GLU A 670 15.74 -25.53 -28.01
CA GLU A 670 16.81 -24.84 -27.29
C GLU A 670 16.91 -23.40 -27.81
N THR A 671 16.95 -22.42 -26.91
CA THR A 671 16.83 -21.00 -27.26
C THR A 671 18.13 -20.26 -26.95
N LYS A 672 18.68 -19.52 -27.92
CA LYS A 672 19.96 -18.80 -27.77
C LYS A 672 19.73 -17.38 -27.28
N PHE A 673 19.74 -17.20 -25.96
CA PHE A 673 19.41 -15.92 -25.29
C PHE A 673 20.38 -14.77 -25.55
N GLU A 674 21.63 -15.07 -25.92
CA GLU A 674 22.70 -14.08 -26.15
C GLU A 674 22.39 -13.06 -27.26
N ASN A 675 21.43 -13.35 -28.15
CA ASN A 675 21.11 -12.52 -29.32
C ASN A 675 19.59 -12.33 -29.50
N GLY A 676 18.87 -11.96 -28.42
CA GLY A 676 17.44 -11.64 -28.48
C GLY A 676 17.15 -10.32 -29.20
N TYR A 677 16.25 -10.35 -30.19
CA TYR A 677 15.72 -9.15 -30.85
C TYR A 677 14.44 -8.70 -30.15
N GLU A 678 14.48 -7.55 -29.49
CA GLU A 678 13.30 -6.87 -28.96
C GLU A 678 12.48 -6.27 -30.10
N LEU A 679 11.17 -6.57 -30.12
CA LEU A 679 10.25 -5.99 -31.09
C LEU A 679 9.89 -4.57 -30.68
N GLU A 680 9.76 -3.68 -31.65
CA GLU A 680 9.19 -2.34 -31.42
C GLU A 680 7.66 -2.41 -31.41
N LYS A 681 7.05 -1.87 -30.35
CA LYS A 681 5.60 -1.71 -30.25
C LYS A 681 5.07 -0.81 -31.36
N ASN A 682 3.93 -1.19 -31.95
CA ASN A 682 3.21 -0.49 -33.02
C ASN A 682 3.96 -0.37 -34.37
N LYS A 683 5.14 -0.98 -34.54
CA LYS A 683 5.90 -1.00 -35.81
C LYS A 683 5.26 -1.96 -36.82
N THR A 684 4.24 -1.50 -37.54
CA THR A 684 3.62 -2.30 -38.61
C THR A 684 4.59 -2.53 -39.77
N GLY A 685 4.52 -3.71 -40.40
CA GLY A 685 5.35 -4.05 -41.56
C GLY A 685 6.77 -4.55 -41.26
N ASP A 686 7.17 -4.73 -39.99
CA ASP A 686 8.36 -5.53 -39.68
C ASP A 686 8.06 -7.02 -39.96
N VAL A 687 8.81 -7.60 -40.89
CA VAL A 687 8.60 -8.95 -41.45
C VAL A 687 9.91 -9.72 -41.45
N ASN A 688 9.92 -10.88 -40.83
CA ASN A 688 11.04 -11.81 -40.90
C ASN A 688 10.74 -12.93 -41.89
N THR A 689 11.58 -13.05 -42.91
CA THR A 689 11.52 -14.12 -43.91
C THR A 689 12.66 -15.12 -43.78
N SER A 690 13.53 -15.02 -42.78
CA SER A 690 14.65 -15.97 -42.61
C SER A 690 14.15 -17.36 -42.23
N ALA A 691 14.75 -18.41 -42.80
CA ALA A 691 14.43 -19.79 -42.45
C ALA A 691 14.94 -20.15 -41.04
N GLY A 692 14.27 -21.08 -40.36
CA GLY A 692 14.65 -21.56 -39.02
C GLY A 692 13.54 -21.43 -37.97
N TRP A 693 13.89 -21.73 -36.72
CA TRP A 693 12.98 -21.71 -35.57
C TRP A 693 13.16 -20.42 -34.77
N PHE A 694 12.05 -19.78 -34.41
CA PHE A 694 12.01 -18.53 -33.65
C PHE A 694 11.15 -18.69 -32.41
N HIS A 695 11.68 -18.32 -31.25
CA HIS A 695 10.99 -18.32 -29.97
C HIS A 695 10.67 -16.88 -29.55
N PHE A 696 9.39 -16.59 -29.38
CA PHE A 696 8.87 -15.33 -28.87
C PHE A 696 8.53 -15.48 -27.39
N ILE A 697 9.18 -14.68 -26.56
CA ILE A 697 8.83 -14.49 -25.16
C ILE A 697 8.08 -13.16 -25.05
N ILE A 698 6.81 -13.22 -24.64
CA ILE A 698 5.95 -12.06 -24.41
C ILE A 698 5.90 -11.79 -22.91
N GLN A 699 6.47 -10.67 -22.47
CA GLN A 699 6.40 -10.21 -21.08
C GLN A 699 5.16 -9.36 -20.88
N GLN A 700 4.30 -9.75 -19.95
CA GLN A 700 3.17 -8.91 -19.53
C GLN A 700 3.64 -7.68 -18.76
N LYS A 701 2.89 -6.59 -18.89
CA LYS A 701 3.09 -5.36 -18.13
C LYS A 701 3.00 -5.63 -16.63
N ARG A 702 4.01 -5.20 -15.86
CA ARG A 702 3.97 -5.22 -14.39
C ARG A 702 3.09 -4.11 -13.83
N PHE A 703 2.49 -4.39 -12.68
CA PHE A 703 1.70 -3.45 -11.89
C PHE A 703 2.35 -3.23 -10.51
N ASN A 704 2.01 -2.15 -9.82
CA ASN A 704 2.48 -1.84 -8.47
C ASN A 704 1.30 -1.67 -7.51
N ASP A 705 1.44 -2.16 -6.28
CA ASP A 705 0.49 -1.86 -5.20
C ASP A 705 0.66 -0.43 -4.65
N LEU A 706 -0.22 -0.02 -3.74
CA LEU A 706 -0.14 1.31 -3.09
C LEU A 706 1.06 1.52 -2.15
N ASN A 707 1.86 0.49 -1.90
CA ASN A 707 3.10 0.55 -1.13
C ASN A 707 4.35 0.63 -2.05
N GLY A 708 4.18 0.40 -3.35
CA GLY A 708 5.26 0.33 -4.34
C GLY A 708 5.81 -1.08 -4.62
N ASN A 709 5.16 -2.14 -4.12
CA ASN A 709 5.53 -3.51 -4.42
C ASN A 709 5.12 -3.87 -5.86
N THR A 710 6.06 -4.35 -6.67
CA THR A 710 5.82 -4.72 -8.08
C THR A 710 5.38 -6.17 -8.21
N GLN A 711 4.39 -6.44 -9.06
CA GLN A 711 3.93 -7.79 -9.41
C GLN A 711 5.02 -8.53 -10.20
N THR A 712 5.20 -9.83 -9.93
CA THR A 712 6.04 -10.72 -10.75
C THR A 712 5.52 -10.71 -12.20
N PRO A 713 6.37 -10.43 -13.21
CA PRO A 713 5.96 -10.45 -14.61
C PRO A 713 5.59 -11.87 -15.06
N PHE A 714 4.41 -12.02 -15.67
CA PHE A 714 4.02 -13.27 -16.33
C PHE A 714 4.55 -13.31 -17.77
N TYR A 715 4.98 -14.49 -18.21
CA TYR A 715 5.55 -14.71 -19.54
C TYR A 715 4.68 -15.67 -20.35
N GLN A 716 4.55 -15.39 -21.65
CA GLN A 716 4.01 -16.32 -22.63
C GLN A 716 5.10 -16.75 -23.61
N HIS A 717 4.91 -17.93 -24.18
CA HIS A 717 5.84 -18.58 -25.10
C HIS A 717 5.14 -18.88 -26.42
N LYS A 718 5.67 -18.37 -27.53
CA LYS A 718 5.20 -18.72 -28.87
C LYS A 718 6.35 -19.10 -29.79
N PHE A 719 6.15 -20.10 -30.64
CA PHE A 719 7.16 -20.57 -31.59
C PHE A 719 6.68 -20.43 -33.04
N ILE A 720 7.58 -20.00 -33.93
CA ILE A 720 7.40 -20.16 -35.38
C ILE A 720 8.57 -20.86 -36.01
N TYR A 721 8.28 -21.85 -36.86
CA TYR A 721 9.23 -22.43 -37.81
C TYR A 721 8.97 -21.87 -39.23
N VAL A 722 10.03 -21.40 -39.89
CA VAL A 722 9.99 -20.87 -41.27
C VAL A 722 10.71 -21.84 -42.21
N ASP A 723 9.98 -22.43 -43.14
CA ASP A 723 10.48 -23.44 -44.08
C ASP A 723 10.41 -22.96 -45.54
N LYS A 724 11.53 -22.47 -46.06
CA LYS A 724 11.62 -22.00 -47.46
C LYS A 724 11.58 -23.13 -48.51
N ASN A 725 11.73 -24.39 -48.09
CA ASN A 725 11.99 -25.50 -49.00
C ASN A 725 10.75 -26.36 -49.27
N LYS A 726 9.62 -26.09 -48.60
CA LYS A 726 8.36 -26.84 -48.78
C LYS A 726 7.36 -26.05 -49.62
N SER A 727 6.81 -26.71 -50.63
CA SER A 727 5.76 -26.16 -51.51
C SER A 727 4.38 -26.05 -50.84
N SER A 728 4.20 -26.66 -49.67
CA SER A 728 2.99 -26.57 -48.83
C SER A 728 3.21 -25.62 -47.65
N ASN A 729 2.83 -24.36 -47.81
CA ASN A 729 3.07 -23.25 -46.87
C ASN A 729 2.46 -23.39 -45.45
N TYR A 730 1.71 -24.47 -45.17
CA TYR A 730 0.76 -24.60 -44.05
C TYR A 730 0.90 -25.91 -43.25
N GLY A 731 2.13 -26.35 -42.99
CA GLY A 731 2.41 -27.55 -42.21
C GLY A 731 2.14 -27.41 -40.70
N TYR A 732 2.09 -28.55 -40.00
CA TYR A 732 2.12 -28.58 -38.53
C TYR A 732 3.55 -28.30 -38.02
N PHE A 733 3.68 -27.50 -36.97
CA PHE A 733 4.96 -27.22 -36.30
C PHE A 733 5.60 -28.47 -35.68
N LEU A 734 4.79 -29.36 -35.08
CA LEU A 734 5.31 -30.60 -34.50
C LEU A 734 5.99 -31.52 -35.54
N ASN A 735 5.76 -31.34 -36.84
CA ASN A 735 6.47 -32.05 -37.90
C ASN A 735 7.86 -31.44 -38.23
N SER A 736 8.33 -30.47 -37.44
CA SER A 736 9.64 -29.80 -37.58
C SER A 736 10.54 -29.91 -36.34
N VAL A 737 10.15 -30.73 -35.37
CA VAL A 737 10.85 -30.93 -34.09
C VAL A 737 10.78 -32.40 -33.68
N ASN A 738 11.68 -32.84 -32.79
CA ASN A 738 11.61 -34.18 -32.22
C ASN A 738 10.49 -34.27 -31.15
N ASN A 739 9.65 -35.30 -31.22
CA ASN A 739 8.57 -35.60 -30.27
C ASN A 739 9.03 -35.70 -28.80
N GLN A 740 10.32 -35.96 -28.55
CA GLN A 740 10.92 -35.95 -27.22
C GLN A 740 11.01 -34.54 -26.62
N ASN A 741 11.18 -33.52 -27.46
CA ASN A 741 11.41 -32.13 -27.05
C ASN A 741 10.11 -31.31 -26.99
N ALA A 742 9.11 -31.67 -27.80
CA ALA A 742 7.75 -31.15 -27.68
C ALA A 742 6.68 -32.15 -28.12
N SER A 743 5.47 -32.00 -27.57
CA SER A 743 4.29 -32.82 -27.88
C SER A 743 3.02 -31.98 -27.87
N ASP A 744 1.93 -32.46 -28.51
CA ASP A 744 0.59 -31.85 -28.38
C ASP A 744 0.19 -31.83 -26.90
N PHE A 745 -0.01 -30.63 -26.36
CA PHE A 745 -0.24 -30.41 -24.94
C PHE A 745 -1.37 -31.29 -24.38
N TRP A 746 -2.48 -31.43 -25.11
CA TRP A 746 -3.64 -32.17 -24.62
C TRP A 746 -3.43 -33.69 -24.51
N ASN A 747 -2.33 -34.21 -25.09
CA ASN A 747 -1.92 -35.61 -24.99
C ASN A 747 -0.88 -35.87 -23.87
N THR A 748 -0.34 -34.84 -23.23
CA THR A 748 0.65 -34.93 -22.13
C THR A 748 0.01 -35.34 -20.79
N THR A 749 0.81 -35.48 -19.73
CA THR A 749 0.31 -35.66 -18.35
C THR A 749 -0.38 -34.39 -17.88
N GLN A 750 0.29 -33.25 -18.08
CA GLN A 750 -0.08 -31.89 -17.72
C GLN A 750 -1.42 -31.46 -18.37
N GLY A 751 -1.60 -31.74 -19.66
CA GLY A 751 -2.86 -31.47 -20.36
C GLY A 751 -4.05 -32.29 -19.83
N LYS A 752 -3.81 -33.49 -19.29
CA LYS A 752 -4.85 -34.33 -18.66
C LYS A 752 -5.19 -33.83 -17.26
N HIS A 753 -4.18 -33.41 -16.48
CA HIS A 753 -4.39 -32.73 -15.20
C HIS A 753 -5.26 -31.47 -15.35
N LEU A 754 -4.90 -30.60 -16.31
CA LEU A 754 -5.68 -29.39 -16.58
C LEU A 754 -7.12 -29.74 -17.00
N LYS A 755 -7.29 -30.72 -17.91
CA LYS A 755 -8.63 -31.19 -18.33
C LYS A 755 -9.46 -31.71 -17.15
N ASN A 756 -8.90 -32.53 -16.26
CA ASN A 756 -9.58 -33.03 -15.07
C ASN A 756 -10.04 -31.89 -14.16
N TYR A 757 -9.16 -30.92 -13.88
CA TYR A 757 -9.51 -29.74 -13.10
C TYR A 757 -10.62 -28.90 -13.75
N MET A 758 -10.55 -28.65 -15.06
CA MET A 758 -11.57 -27.87 -15.78
C MET A 758 -12.94 -28.57 -15.75
N ILE A 759 -12.98 -29.90 -15.91
CA ILE A 759 -14.22 -30.68 -15.81
C ILE A 759 -14.79 -30.59 -14.38
N ASN A 760 -14.00 -30.96 -13.38
CA ASN A 760 -14.50 -31.15 -12.01
C ASN A 760 -14.78 -29.83 -11.28
N TYR A 761 -13.96 -28.80 -11.47
CA TYR A 761 -14.02 -27.53 -10.71
C TYR A 761 -14.59 -26.36 -11.52
N LYS A 762 -14.25 -26.24 -12.81
CA LYS A 762 -14.80 -25.20 -13.70
C LYS A 762 -16.08 -25.65 -14.43
N LYS A 763 -16.58 -26.87 -14.15
CA LYS A 763 -17.81 -27.47 -14.72
C LYS A 763 -17.79 -27.59 -16.24
N TRP A 764 -16.61 -27.84 -16.81
CA TRP A 764 -16.45 -28.02 -18.24
C TRP A 764 -17.16 -29.29 -18.71
N ASN A 765 -18.13 -29.15 -19.62
CA ASN A 765 -18.90 -30.27 -20.16
C ASN A 765 -18.47 -30.61 -21.60
N SER A 766 -19.12 -31.62 -22.19
CA SER A 766 -18.80 -32.12 -23.53
C SER A 766 -19.24 -31.24 -24.70
N ASP A 767 -19.95 -30.15 -24.42
CA ASP A 767 -20.52 -29.24 -25.42
C ASP A 767 -19.66 -27.95 -25.49
N ASN A 768 -18.95 -27.65 -24.39
CA ASN A 768 -17.81 -26.75 -24.35
C ASN A 768 -16.64 -27.36 -25.13
N ASP A 769 -16.51 -26.98 -26.39
CA ASP A 769 -15.51 -27.51 -27.30
C ASP A 769 -14.09 -26.98 -26.97
N LEU A 770 -13.26 -27.82 -26.36
CA LEU A 770 -11.86 -27.52 -26.03
C LEU A 770 -11.02 -27.08 -27.24
N SER A 771 -11.39 -27.46 -28.48
CA SER A 771 -10.67 -27.02 -29.68
C SER A 771 -10.90 -25.55 -30.03
N LYS A 772 -11.90 -24.90 -29.41
CA LYS A 772 -12.19 -23.46 -29.57
C LYS A 772 -11.44 -22.57 -28.56
N LEU A 773 -10.72 -23.14 -27.59
CA LEU A 773 -9.90 -22.35 -26.67
C LEU A 773 -8.67 -21.77 -27.37
N THR A 774 -8.45 -20.47 -27.21
CA THR A 774 -7.16 -19.86 -27.60
C THR A 774 -6.09 -20.23 -26.56
N TYR A 775 -4.83 -20.19 -26.98
CA TYR A 775 -3.68 -20.36 -26.09
C TYR A 775 -3.75 -19.49 -24.82
N GLU A 776 -4.19 -18.25 -24.97
CA GLU A 776 -4.35 -17.28 -23.89
C GLU A 776 -5.42 -17.70 -22.86
N ALA A 777 -6.47 -18.42 -23.29
CA ALA A 777 -7.48 -18.98 -22.39
C ALA A 777 -6.97 -20.26 -21.69
N VAL A 778 -6.25 -21.13 -22.40
CA VAL A 778 -5.63 -22.34 -21.79
C VAL A 778 -4.59 -21.95 -20.73
N LEU A 779 -3.81 -20.88 -20.98
CA LEU A 779 -2.90 -20.29 -19.98
C LEU A 779 -3.63 -19.79 -18.72
N SER A 780 -4.85 -19.22 -18.85
CA SER A 780 -5.64 -18.80 -17.68
C SER A 780 -6.01 -20.00 -16.82
N TYR A 781 -6.62 -21.01 -17.44
CA TYR A 781 -7.00 -22.23 -16.73
C TYR A 781 -5.78 -22.96 -16.15
N TRP A 782 -4.61 -22.89 -16.79
CA TRP A 782 -3.36 -23.42 -16.22
C TRP A 782 -2.93 -22.68 -14.94
N ARG A 783 -2.94 -21.33 -14.94
CA ARG A 783 -2.65 -20.53 -13.73
C ARG A 783 -3.61 -20.87 -12.58
N ASP A 784 -4.90 -20.92 -12.89
CA ASP A 784 -5.96 -21.30 -11.94
C ASP A 784 -5.77 -22.71 -11.38
N TYR A 785 -5.50 -23.68 -12.25
CA TYR A 785 -5.20 -25.07 -11.88
C TYR A 785 -4.01 -25.14 -10.90
N VAL A 786 -2.87 -24.53 -11.24
CA VAL A 786 -1.68 -24.53 -10.39
C VAL A 786 -1.97 -23.84 -9.05
N SER A 787 -2.75 -22.74 -9.05
CA SER A 787 -3.15 -22.03 -7.83
C SER A 787 -4.06 -22.86 -6.93
N ASP A 788 -5.18 -23.35 -7.44
CA ASP A 788 -6.22 -23.98 -6.61
C ASP A 788 -5.73 -25.29 -5.97
N ILE A 789 -4.92 -26.06 -6.69
CA ILE A 789 -4.30 -27.29 -6.18
C ILE A 789 -3.25 -26.99 -5.10
N ARG A 790 -2.34 -26.02 -5.33
CA ARG A 790 -1.35 -25.61 -4.31
C ARG A 790 -1.98 -24.97 -3.07
N ASN A 791 -3.20 -24.44 -3.20
CA ASN A 791 -3.99 -23.87 -2.08
C ASN A 791 -4.99 -24.85 -1.45
N HIS A 792 -5.07 -26.10 -1.91
CA HIS A 792 -6.07 -27.09 -1.48
C HIS A 792 -7.54 -26.67 -1.69
N LEU A 793 -7.80 -25.73 -2.60
CA LEU A 793 -9.14 -25.35 -3.06
C LEU A 793 -9.72 -26.41 -4.03
N ALA A 794 -8.82 -27.09 -4.74
CA ALA A 794 -9.09 -28.27 -5.55
C ALA A 794 -8.19 -29.44 -5.14
N VAL A 795 -8.59 -30.65 -5.52
CA VAL A 795 -7.78 -31.87 -5.47
C VAL A 795 -7.80 -32.45 -6.88
N ASN A 796 -6.65 -32.82 -7.43
CA ASN A 796 -6.63 -33.39 -8.77
C ASN A 796 -7.08 -34.85 -8.69
N GLU A 797 -8.10 -35.22 -9.46
CA GLU A 797 -8.47 -36.63 -9.59
C GLU A 797 -7.49 -37.31 -10.54
N SER A 798 -7.11 -38.55 -10.20
CA SER A 798 -6.08 -39.30 -10.93
C SER A 798 -6.42 -39.47 -12.41
N ILE A 799 -5.41 -39.37 -13.29
CA ILE A 799 -5.56 -39.48 -14.76
C ILE A 799 -6.18 -40.82 -15.19
N ASN A 800 -6.14 -41.83 -14.32
CA ASN A 800 -6.67 -43.20 -14.52
C ASN A 800 -8.14 -43.31 -14.98
N ASN A 801 -8.91 -42.20 -14.97
CA ASN A 801 -10.25 -42.13 -15.56
C ASN A 801 -10.24 -42.31 -17.10
N PHE A 802 -9.21 -41.84 -17.82
CA PHE A 802 -9.10 -42.03 -19.28
C PHE A 802 -8.70 -43.46 -19.67
N LYS A 803 -8.99 -43.85 -20.91
CA LYS A 803 -8.56 -45.12 -21.53
C LYS A 803 -7.76 -44.85 -22.81
N ALA A 804 -6.64 -45.54 -22.99
CA ALA A 804 -5.76 -45.30 -24.13
C ALA A 804 -6.16 -46.15 -25.34
N LEU A 805 -6.28 -45.53 -26.51
CA LEU A 805 -6.62 -46.23 -27.74
C LEU A 805 -5.52 -47.21 -28.21
N ASN A 806 -4.27 -46.99 -27.79
CA ASN A 806 -3.17 -47.94 -28.03
C ASN A 806 -3.40 -49.31 -27.35
N ASP A 807 -4.25 -49.38 -26.33
CA ASP A 807 -4.59 -50.63 -25.65
C ASP A 807 -5.54 -51.53 -26.49
N LEU A 808 -6.17 -50.98 -27.52
CA LEU A 808 -7.01 -51.73 -28.46
C LEU A 808 -6.19 -52.37 -29.59
N ASN A 809 -6.25 -53.70 -29.67
CA ASN A 809 -5.68 -54.46 -30.78
C ASN A 809 -6.80 -54.90 -31.73
N ILE A 810 -7.02 -54.11 -32.78
CA ILE A 810 -8.17 -54.20 -33.68
C ILE A 810 -7.85 -55.12 -34.87
N SER A 811 -8.59 -56.21 -35.01
CA SER A 811 -8.51 -57.10 -36.18
C SER A 811 -9.14 -56.47 -37.43
N ALA A 812 -8.75 -56.93 -38.62
CA ALA A 812 -9.35 -56.48 -39.88
C ALA A 812 -10.88 -56.69 -39.92
N LEU A 813 -11.61 -55.65 -40.33
CA LEU A 813 -13.04 -55.73 -40.63
C LEU A 813 -13.23 -56.32 -42.03
N LYS A 814 -13.93 -57.45 -42.13
CA LYS A 814 -14.28 -58.10 -43.39
C LYS A 814 -15.77 -57.96 -43.66
N MET A 815 -16.14 -57.63 -44.89
CA MET A 815 -17.54 -57.54 -45.33
C MET A 815 -17.73 -57.96 -46.79
N ASN A 816 -18.99 -58.16 -47.17
CA ASN A 816 -19.44 -58.27 -48.56
C ASN A 816 -20.60 -57.28 -48.76
N THR A 817 -20.38 -56.17 -49.45
CA THR A 817 -21.34 -55.06 -49.54
C THR A 817 -21.15 -54.24 -50.81
N LYS A 818 -22.25 -53.72 -51.38
CA LYS A 818 -22.28 -53.08 -52.71
C LYS A 818 -22.65 -51.59 -52.72
N ASP A 819 -22.95 -51.00 -51.55
CA ASP A 819 -23.33 -49.59 -51.42
C ASP A 819 -22.54 -48.91 -50.28
N MET A 820 -22.24 -47.61 -50.45
CA MET A 820 -21.44 -46.84 -49.49
C MET A 820 -22.10 -46.68 -48.12
N LYS A 821 -23.44 -46.62 -48.05
CA LYS A 821 -24.16 -46.35 -46.79
C LYS A 821 -24.08 -47.56 -45.86
N THR A 822 -24.23 -48.76 -46.41
CA THR A 822 -24.02 -50.01 -45.66
C THR A 822 -22.53 -50.20 -45.31
N ILE A 823 -21.59 -49.82 -46.18
CA ILE A 823 -20.14 -49.83 -45.86
C ILE A 823 -19.85 -48.91 -44.67
N ARG A 824 -20.30 -47.65 -44.69
CA ARG A 824 -20.18 -46.70 -43.56
C ARG A 824 -20.76 -47.30 -42.28
N ASN A 825 -22.02 -47.75 -42.33
CA ASN A 825 -22.70 -48.32 -41.17
C ASN A 825 -21.97 -49.55 -40.59
N LYS A 826 -21.37 -50.40 -41.43
CA LYS A 826 -20.55 -51.54 -40.96
C LYS A 826 -19.25 -51.09 -40.31
N ILE A 827 -18.55 -50.12 -40.89
CA ILE A 827 -17.32 -49.55 -40.33
C ILE A 827 -17.59 -48.89 -38.97
N GLU A 828 -18.60 -48.02 -38.89
CA GLU A 828 -18.92 -47.27 -37.66
C GLU A 828 -19.43 -48.19 -36.54
N ASN A 829 -20.25 -49.20 -36.85
CA ASN A 829 -20.72 -50.21 -35.88
C ASN A 829 -19.57 -51.11 -35.40
N PHE A 830 -18.65 -51.51 -36.29
CA PHE A 830 -17.45 -52.25 -35.90
C PHE A 830 -16.55 -51.43 -34.97
N VAL A 831 -16.23 -50.19 -35.36
CA VAL A 831 -15.44 -49.26 -34.55
C VAL A 831 -16.10 -49.01 -33.19
N TRP A 832 -17.42 -48.80 -33.13
CA TRP A 832 -18.16 -48.64 -31.88
C TRP A 832 -18.06 -49.88 -30.97
N LYS A 833 -18.14 -51.09 -31.53
CA LYS A 833 -17.93 -52.35 -30.78
C LYS A 833 -16.52 -52.50 -30.22
N GLU A 834 -15.50 -52.04 -30.95
CA GLU A 834 -14.12 -52.04 -30.46
C GLU A 834 -13.93 -51.00 -29.35
N ILE A 835 -14.41 -49.76 -29.53
CA ILE A 835 -14.35 -48.70 -28.52
C ILE A 835 -15.09 -49.06 -27.23
N ASN A 836 -16.24 -49.73 -27.33
CA ASN A 836 -17.01 -50.21 -26.17
C ASN A 836 -16.22 -51.14 -25.23
N LYS A 837 -15.13 -51.77 -25.70
CA LYS A 837 -14.23 -52.59 -24.86
C LYS A 837 -13.42 -51.72 -23.88
N LEU A 838 -13.23 -50.44 -24.17
CA LEU A 838 -12.62 -49.45 -23.28
C LEU A 838 -13.66 -48.60 -22.55
N SER A 839 -14.64 -48.05 -23.28
CA SER A 839 -15.67 -47.16 -22.71
C SER A 839 -16.99 -47.25 -23.47
N LEU A 840 -18.06 -47.60 -22.75
CA LEU A 840 -19.45 -47.61 -23.25
C LEU A 840 -20.05 -46.22 -23.45
N LEU A 841 -19.38 -45.16 -23.00
CA LEU A 841 -19.86 -43.77 -23.05
C LEU A 841 -19.23 -42.95 -24.19
N ALA A 842 -18.19 -43.46 -24.84
CA ALA A 842 -17.45 -42.73 -25.87
C ALA A 842 -18.16 -42.75 -27.23
N THR A 843 -18.25 -41.58 -27.88
CA THR A 843 -19.06 -41.37 -29.08
C THR A 843 -18.27 -40.82 -30.27
N ILE A 844 -18.60 -41.30 -31.47
CA ILE A 844 -17.92 -40.88 -32.71
C ILE A 844 -18.17 -39.40 -33.01
N ASN A 845 -17.17 -38.72 -33.56
CA ASN A 845 -17.11 -37.27 -33.81
C ASN A 845 -17.15 -36.36 -32.54
N LYS A 846 -17.19 -36.94 -31.33
CA LYS A 846 -17.21 -36.21 -30.06
C LYS A 846 -16.05 -36.61 -29.13
N ASP A 847 -15.81 -37.92 -29.04
CA ASP A 847 -14.69 -38.53 -28.31
C ASP A 847 -13.61 -39.09 -29.24
N TYR A 848 -13.97 -39.53 -30.45
CA TYR A 848 -13.01 -40.09 -31.40
C TYR A 848 -13.44 -39.86 -32.86
N ILE A 849 -12.46 -39.94 -33.77
CA ILE A 849 -12.66 -39.95 -35.22
C ILE A 849 -11.99 -41.18 -35.83
N ILE A 850 -12.56 -41.64 -36.94
CA ILE A 850 -11.94 -42.64 -37.81
C ILE A 850 -11.08 -41.88 -38.83
N GLN A 851 -9.86 -42.35 -39.04
CA GLN A 851 -8.92 -41.81 -40.02
C GLN A 851 -8.54 -42.85 -41.07
N ILE A 852 -8.29 -42.39 -42.30
CA ILE A 852 -7.79 -43.16 -43.44
C ILE A 852 -6.39 -42.68 -43.82
N TYR A 853 -5.53 -43.58 -44.31
CA TYR A 853 -4.21 -43.22 -44.85
C TYR A 853 -4.33 -42.85 -46.34
N LYS A 854 -3.99 -41.61 -46.70
CA LYS A 854 -4.16 -41.03 -48.04
C LYS A 854 -3.12 -39.93 -48.27
N ASN A 855 -2.57 -39.82 -49.48
CA ASN A 855 -1.56 -38.80 -49.84
C ASN A 855 -0.38 -38.74 -48.84
N SER A 856 0.07 -39.91 -48.36
CA SER A 856 1.13 -40.07 -47.34
C SER A 856 0.83 -39.46 -45.96
N GLN A 857 -0.45 -39.23 -45.63
CA GLN A 857 -0.89 -38.67 -44.35
C GLN A 857 -2.15 -39.38 -43.82
N TRP A 858 -2.42 -39.23 -42.52
CA TRP A 858 -3.66 -39.70 -41.89
C TRP A 858 -4.70 -38.58 -41.88
N GLN A 859 -5.80 -38.78 -42.62
CA GLN A 859 -6.89 -37.80 -42.77
C GLN A 859 -8.18 -38.35 -42.17
N LYS A 860 -9.14 -37.49 -41.79
CA LYS A 860 -10.46 -37.94 -41.34
C LYS A 860 -11.18 -38.69 -42.47
N LEU A 861 -11.91 -39.76 -42.15
CA LEU A 861 -12.62 -40.59 -43.14
C LEU A 861 -13.86 -39.88 -43.71
N ASN A 862 -13.86 -39.61 -45.02
CA ASN A 862 -14.99 -39.01 -45.76
C ASN A 862 -15.90 -40.09 -46.38
N ASP A 863 -17.06 -39.68 -46.93
CA ASP A 863 -17.87 -40.58 -47.77
C ASP A 863 -17.15 -40.93 -49.08
N ASP A 864 -16.50 -39.95 -49.73
CA ASP A 864 -15.82 -40.15 -51.02
C ASP A 864 -14.69 -41.20 -50.95
N ASP A 865 -14.07 -41.36 -49.78
CA ASP A 865 -13.01 -42.35 -49.55
C ASP A 865 -13.54 -43.79 -49.58
N LEU A 866 -14.81 -44.00 -49.23
CA LEU A 866 -15.46 -45.32 -49.21
C LEU A 866 -15.73 -45.87 -50.61
N ASN A 867 -15.69 -45.04 -51.66
CA ASN A 867 -15.74 -45.50 -53.05
C ASN A 867 -14.63 -46.51 -53.36
N GLN A 868 -13.47 -46.41 -52.69
CA GLN A 868 -12.34 -47.33 -52.86
C GLN A 868 -12.69 -48.79 -52.48
N LEU A 869 -13.70 -48.99 -51.63
CA LEU A 869 -14.18 -50.31 -51.22
C LEU A 869 -15.26 -50.89 -52.14
N ILE A 870 -15.76 -50.18 -53.15
CA ILE A 870 -16.84 -50.69 -54.01
C ILE A 870 -16.27 -51.73 -55.00
N THR A 871 -16.48 -53.01 -54.69
CA THR A 871 -16.07 -54.15 -55.54
C THR A 871 -16.97 -54.31 -56.76
N ASN A 872 -16.37 -54.59 -57.92
CA ASN A 872 -17.07 -54.96 -59.16
C ASN A 872 -16.75 -56.42 -59.55
N GLN A 873 -17.31 -56.95 -60.64
CA GLN A 873 -17.11 -58.35 -61.04
C GLN A 873 -15.67 -58.71 -61.47
N GLN A 874 -14.82 -57.72 -61.80
CA GLN A 874 -13.42 -57.93 -62.16
C GLN A 874 -12.50 -57.89 -60.93
N GLU A 875 -12.78 -56.97 -59.98
CA GLU A 875 -12.01 -56.80 -58.75
C GLU A 875 -12.76 -57.38 -57.54
N GLN A 876 -12.55 -58.68 -57.30
CA GLN A 876 -13.24 -59.45 -56.25
C GLN A 876 -12.87 -59.06 -54.81
N THR A 877 -11.87 -58.20 -54.61
CA THR A 877 -11.43 -57.72 -53.29
C THR A 877 -10.96 -56.27 -53.39
N LYS A 878 -11.34 -55.46 -52.39
CA LYS A 878 -10.80 -54.12 -52.13
C LYS A 878 -10.46 -53.98 -50.65
N GLU A 879 -9.40 -53.26 -50.32
CA GLU A 879 -9.07 -52.93 -48.93
C GLU A 879 -8.66 -51.46 -48.76
N ILE A 880 -8.87 -50.92 -47.55
CA ILE A 880 -8.35 -49.62 -47.10
C ILE A 880 -7.73 -49.74 -45.70
N MET A 881 -6.73 -48.92 -45.42
CA MET A 881 -6.09 -48.82 -44.09
C MET A 881 -6.75 -47.71 -43.26
N LEU A 882 -7.26 -48.07 -42.08
CA LEU A 882 -7.87 -47.15 -41.12
C LEU A 882 -7.11 -47.15 -39.78
N LYS A 883 -7.33 -46.11 -38.98
CA LYS A 883 -7.07 -46.10 -37.53
C LYS A 883 -8.13 -45.26 -36.81
N ILE A 884 -8.27 -45.40 -35.50
CA ILE A 884 -9.12 -44.52 -34.68
C ILE A 884 -8.20 -43.55 -33.92
N LYS A 885 -8.55 -42.27 -33.90
CA LYS A 885 -7.86 -41.23 -33.10
C LYS A 885 -8.84 -40.60 -32.11
N ALA A 886 -8.45 -40.48 -30.85
CA ALA A 886 -9.20 -39.75 -29.84
C ALA A 886 -9.19 -38.26 -30.18
N LEU A 887 -10.32 -37.59 -30.01
CA LEU A 887 -10.39 -36.14 -30.15
C LEU A 887 -9.84 -35.48 -28.89
N ASN A 888 -9.14 -34.35 -29.06
CA ASN A 888 -8.60 -33.57 -27.94
C ASN A 888 -9.72 -33.12 -26.97
N THR A 889 -10.99 -33.10 -27.42
CA THR A 889 -12.21 -32.87 -26.63
C THR A 889 -12.66 -34.04 -25.73
N SER A 890 -12.20 -35.28 -25.95
CA SER A 890 -12.80 -36.46 -25.31
C SER A 890 -12.72 -36.42 -23.78
N MET A 891 -13.77 -36.92 -23.14
CA MET A 891 -13.84 -37.15 -21.69
C MET A 891 -13.49 -38.60 -21.29
N PHE A 892 -13.26 -39.49 -22.25
CA PHE A 892 -13.11 -40.94 -21.99
C PHE A 892 -11.87 -41.57 -22.65
N LEU A 893 -11.42 -41.06 -23.80
CA LEU A 893 -10.39 -41.67 -24.63
C LEU A 893 -9.17 -40.75 -24.83
N ILE A 894 -7.99 -41.35 -24.97
CA ILE A 894 -6.74 -40.64 -25.30
C ILE A 894 -5.91 -41.41 -26.34
N GLY A 895 -5.07 -40.68 -27.10
CA GLY A 895 -4.17 -41.25 -28.11
C GLY A 895 -4.86 -41.66 -29.41
N GLU A 896 -4.31 -42.67 -30.08
CA GLU A 896 -4.84 -43.30 -31.29
C GLU A 896 -4.61 -44.81 -31.25
N THR A 897 -5.21 -45.57 -32.17
CA THR A 897 -5.01 -47.02 -32.29
C THR A 897 -3.87 -47.33 -33.26
N ASN A 898 -3.35 -48.56 -33.18
CA ASN A 898 -2.68 -49.17 -34.31
C ASN A 898 -3.58 -49.15 -35.56
N GLN A 899 -2.97 -49.18 -36.74
CA GLN A 899 -3.67 -49.27 -38.02
C GLN A 899 -4.31 -50.66 -38.20
N PHE A 900 -5.51 -50.70 -38.78
CA PHE A 900 -6.24 -51.93 -39.10
C PHE A 900 -6.84 -51.83 -40.51
N LYS A 901 -7.12 -52.98 -41.12
CA LYS A 901 -7.74 -53.04 -42.45
C LYS A 901 -9.25 -53.05 -42.40
N VAL A 902 -9.86 -52.48 -43.44
CA VAL A 902 -11.23 -52.80 -43.85
C VAL A 902 -11.15 -53.44 -45.22
N ILE A 903 -11.74 -54.64 -45.37
CA ILE A 903 -11.67 -55.48 -46.57
C ILE A 903 -13.11 -55.77 -47.03
N ASN A 904 -13.41 -55.44 -48.28
CA ASN A 904 -14.66 -55.82 -48.94
C ASN A 904 -14.38 -56.89 -50.00
N ASN A 905 -15.06 -58.03 -49.95
CA ASN A 905 -14.79 -59.18 -50.81
C ASN A 905 -16.10 -59.87 -51.25
N LEU A 906 -16.26 -60.07 -52.56
CA LEU A 906 -17.50 -60.62 -53.15
C LEU A 906 -17.77 -62.10 -52.78
N ASN A 907 -16.73 -62.84 -52.39
CA ASN A 907 -16.80 -64.26 -52.03
C ASN A 907 -16.90 -64.48 -50.49
N TYR A 908 -16.89 -63.41 -49.70
CA TYR A 908 -17.04 -63.47 -48.24
C TYR A 908 -18.52 -63.64 -47.86
N ASP A 909 -18.82 -64.59 -46.96
CA ASP A 909 -20.18 -64.86 -46.48
C ASP A 909 -20.25 -64.71 -44.96
N GLU A 910 -20.79 -63.57 -44.53
CA GLU A 910 -20.91 -63.15 -43.13
C GLU A 910 -21.65 -64.17 -42.22
N ASN A 911 -22.42 -65.11 -42.80
CA ASN A 911 -23.16 -66.14 -42.08
C ASN A 911 -22.37 -67.46 -41.90
N LYS A 912 -21.36 -67.72 -42.74
CA LYS A 912 -20.56 -68.98 -42.71
C LYS A 912 -19.23 -68.86 -41.97
N VAL A 913 -18.90 -67.66 -41.50
CA VAL A 913 -17.63 -67.33 -40.87
C VAL A 913 -17.56 -67.77 -39.41
N ILE A 914 -16.40 -68.32 -39.03
CA ILE A 914 -16.05 -68.73 -37.67
C ILE A 914 -15.33 -67.58 -36.96
N ASP A 915 -15.88 -67.19 -35.82
CA ASP A 915 -15.28 -66.20 -34.93
C ASP A 915 -14.40 -66.92 -33.88
N LEU A 916 -13.09 -66.72 -33.97
CA LEU A 916 -12.11 -67.35 -33.09
C LEU A 916 -12.25 -66.90 -31.63
N SER A 917 -12.82 -65.72 -31.37
CA SER A 917 -13.00 -65.19 -30.01
C SER A 917 -14.02 -65.98 -29.17
N LYS A 918 -14.84 -66.81 -29.81
CA LYS A 918 -15.78 -67.72 -29.15
C LYS A 918 -15.11 -68.95 -28.53
N ILE A 919 -13.86 -69.26 -28.92
CA ILE A 919 -13.10 -70.38 -28.33
C ILE A 919 -12.63 -69.97 -26.93
N LYS A 920 -12.80 -70.83 -25.91
CA LYS A 920 -12.40 -70.53 -24.52
C LYS A 920 -11.17 -71.35 -24.12
N TYR A 921 -9.99 -70.75 -24.21
CA TYR A 921 -8.76 -71.28 -23.59
C TYR A 921 -8.66 -70.84 -22.13
N GLN A 922 -7.93 -71.62 -21.32
CA GLN A 922 -7.60 -71.28 -19.93
C GLN A 922 -6.11 -70.99 -19.82
N ASN A 923 -5.74 -70.03 -18.98
CA ASN A 923 -4.33 -69.81 -18.63
C ASN A 923 -3.77 -71.06 -17.94
N GLN A 924 -2.49 -71.38 -18.18
CA GLN A 924 -1.80 -72.48 -17.52
C GLN A 924 -0.76 -71.88 -16.57
N GLU A 925 -0.95 -72.04 -15.26
CA GLU A 925 -0.06 -71.51 -14.22
C GLU A 925 0.62 -72.65 -13.46
N TYR A 926 1.94 -72.76 -13.64
CA TYR A 926 2.74 -73.88 -13.13
C TYR A 926 4.20 -73.44 -12.90
N ASN A 927 4.96 -74.22 -12.15
CA ASN A 927 6.42 -74.14 -12.18
C ASN A 927 6.94 -74.94 -13.38
N PHE A 928 7.42 -74.25 -14.42
CA PHE A 928 7.89 -74.83 -15.69
C PHE A 928 9.38 -75.21 -15.69
N LYS A 929 10.11 -75.12 -14.55
CA LYS A 929 11.57 -75.37 -14.48
C LYS A 929 12.03 -76.70 -15.10
N ASP A 930 11.19 -77.74 -15.02
CA ASP A 930 11.49 -79.10 -15.48
C ASP A 930 11.00 -79.35 -16.94
N LYS A 931 10.79 -78.29 -17.73
CA LYS A 931 10.37 -78.37 -19.15
C LYS A 931 11.42 -77.80 -20.09
N THR A 932 11.59 -78.45 -21.23
CA THR A 932 12.40 -77.93 -22.33
C THR A 932 11.62 -76.89 -23.15
N LYS A 933 12.33 -76.13 -24.00
CA LYS A 933 11.67 -75.20 -24.94
C LYS A 933 10.72 -75.92 -25.90
N ASP A 934 11.07 -77.15 -26.29
CA ASP A 934 10.22 -78.05 -27.07
C ASP A 934 8.96 -78.49 -26.31
N ASP A 935 9.05 -78.79 -25.01
CA ASP A 935 7.86 -79.14 -24.22
C ASP A 935 6.85 -78.00 -24.15
N ILE A 936 7.34 -76.77 -23.99
CA ILE A 936 6.49 -75.57 -23.98
C ILE A 936 5.85 -75.39 -25.37
N LEU A 937 6.65 -75.36 -26.44
CA LEU A 937 6.15 -75.13 -27.79
C LEU A 937 5.18 -76.23 -28.27
N ASN A 938 5.55 -77.49 -28.12
CA ASN A 938 4.77 -78.59 -28.67
C ASN A 938 3.56 -78.95 -27.79
N ASN A 939 3.73 -79.11 -26.47
CA ASN A 939 2.66 -79.58 -25.60
C ASN A 939 1.77 -78.43 -25.09
N TYR A 940 2.37 -77.35 -24.59
CA TYR A 940 1.65 -76.25 -23.95
C TYR A 940 1.12 -75.19 -24.90
N ILE A 941 1.70 -75.09 -26.11
CA ILE A 941 1.20 -74.21 -27.17
C ILE A 941 0.48 -75.02 -28.25
N MET A 942 1.19 -75.80 -29.07
CA MET A 942 0.60 -76.40 -30.28
C MET A 942 -0.49 -77.45 -29.99
N GLU A 943 -0.25 -78.44 -29.11
CA GLU A 943 -1.28 -79.43 -28.76
C GLU A 943 -2.45 -78.83 -27.98
N TYR A 944 -2.22 -77.80 -27.16
CA TYR A 944 -3.29 -77.09 -26.46
C TYR A 944 -4.25 -76.40 -27.44
N ILE A 945 -3.70 -75.75 -28.47
CA ILE A 945 -4.46 -75.10 -29.54
C ILE A 945 -5.23 -76.13 -30.38
N LYS A 946 -4.59 -77.27 -30.74
CA LYS A 946 -5.27 -78.38 -31.42
C LYS A 946 -6.42 -78.94 -30.58
N GLN A 947 -6.27 -79.04 -29.25
CA GLN A 947 -7.35 -79.48 -28.35
C GLN A 947 -8.56 -78.54 -28.44
N GLY A 948 -8.35 -77.22 -28.39
CA GLY A 948 -9.42 -76.22 -28.50
C GLY A 948 -10.14 -76.27 -29.85
N PHE A 949 -9.38 -76.42 -30.94
CA PHE A 949 -9.93 -76.58 -32.30
C PHE A 949 -10.69 -77.91 -32.45
N LYS A 950 -10.22 -79.00 -31.84
CA LYS A 950 -10.88 -80.31 -31.89
C LYS A 950 -12.21 -80.33 -31.14
N ILE A 951 -12.27 -79.74 -29.94
CA ILE A 951 -13.51 -79.61 -29.15
C ILE A 951 -14.58 -78.86 -29.95
N ASN A 952 -14.19 -77.79 -30.64
CA ASN A 952 -15.09 -76.96 -31.43
C ASN A 952 -15.26 -77.43 -32.89
N LYS A 953 -14.76 -78.62 -33.26
CA LYS A 953 -14.83 -79.23 -34.61
C LYS A 953 -14.21 -78.38 -35.74
N LEU A 954 -13.29 -77.48 -35.42
CA LEU A 954 -12.70 -76.52 -36.36
C LEU A 954 -11.51 -77.07 -37.16
N GLY A 955 -10.87 -78.15 -36.70
CA GLY A 955 -9.57 -78.63 -37.19
C GLY A 955 -9.54 -79.10 -38.66
N GLU A 956 -10.69 -79.41 -39.26
CA GLU A 956 -10.81 -79.74 -40.69
C GLU A 956 -11.32 -78.55 -41.53
N ILE A 957 -11.88 -77.53 -40.86
CA ILE A 957 -12.52 -76.37 -41.49
C ILE A 957 -11.50 -75.24 -41.70
N LEU A 958 -10.70 -74.95 -40.67
CA LEU A 958 -9.71 -73.87 -40.65
C LEU A 958 -8.29 -74.42 -40.79
N LYS A 959 -7.51 -73.88 -41.73
CA LYS A 959 -6.09 -74.25 -41.92
C LYS A 959 -5.14 -73.20 -41.36
N GLN A 960 -4.06 -73.63 -40.70
CA GLN A 960 -2.99 -72.71 -40.29
C GLN A 960 -2.32 -72.12 -41.54
N ASP A 961 -1.83 -70.88 -41.44
CA ASP A 961 -1.19 -70.10 -42.52
C ASP A 961 -2.09 -69.79 -43.74
N ILE A 962 -3.38 -70.13 -43.67
CA ILE A 962 -4.41 -69.80 -44.67
C ILE A 962 -5.62 -69.12 -44.01
N ASP A 963 -6.12 -69.71 -42.93
CA ASP A 963 -7.27 -69.21 -42.18
C ASP A 963 -6.86 -68.51 -40.87
N TYR A 964 -5.82 -69.01 -40.19
CA TYR A 964 -5.34 -68.47 -38.92
C TYR A 964 -3.83 -68.62 -38.75
N GLN A 965 -3.25 -67.83 -37.84
CA GLN A 965 -1.88 -67.96 -37.36
C GLN A 965 -1.83 -67.91 -35.83
N ILE A 966 -0.66 -68.23 -35.28
CA ILE A 966 -0.35 -68.25 -33.84
C ILE A 966 0.88 -67.36 -33.64
N SER A 967 0.84 -66.49 -32.64
CA SER A 967 1.88 -65.50 -32.34
C SER A 967 2.04 -65.32 -30.82
N LEU A 968 3.27 -65.01 -30.38
CA LEU A 968 3.57 -64.58 -29.01
C LEU A 968 3.55 -63.05 -28.85
N GLN A 969 3.62 -62.32 -29.96
CA GLN A 969 3.68 -60.85 -30.04
C GLN A 969 2.31 -60.21 -30.37
N GLY A 970 1.22 -60.97 -30.23
CA GLY A 970 -0.13 -60.53 -30.61
C GLY A 970 -0.35 -60.50 -32.14
N LEU A 971 -1.31 -59.69 -32.61
CA LEU A 971 -1.78 -59.70 -34.01
C LEU A 971 -0.71 -59.34 -35.07
N ASN A 972 0.44 -58.79 -34.66
CA ASN A 972 1.50 -58.31 -35.56
C ASN A 972 2.71 -59.26 -35.64
N GLY A 973 2.71 -60.37 -34.88
CA GLY A 973 3.82 -61.31 -34.86
C GLY A 973 3.87 -62.23 -36.08
N GLN A 974 5.01 -62.90 -36.28
CA GLN A 974 5.15 -63.97 -37.26
C GLN A 974 4.69 -65.32 -36.68
N ASN A 975 4.47 -66.31 -37.54
CA ASN A 975 4.12 -67.67 -37.10
C ASN A 975 5.26 -68.26 -36.23
N ILE A 976 4.90 -68.75 -35.05
CA ILE A 976 5.84 -69.12 -33.99
C ILE A 976 6.79 -70.24 -34.40
N ASN A 977 8.03 -70.17 -33.90
CA ASN A 977 9.03 -71.22 -34.07
C ASN A 977 9.92 -71.36 -32.82
N ILE A 978 10.74 -72.42 -32.78
CA ILE A 978 11.58 -72.74 -31.62
C ILE A 978 12.65 -71.68 -31.30
N ASN A 979 12.92 -70.71 -32.19
CA ASN A 979 13.88 -69.62 -31.95
C ASN A 979 13.22 -68.29 -31.55
N ASP A 980 11.88 -68.22 -31.45
CA ASP A 980 11.13 -67.02 -31.06
C ASP A 980 11.69 -66.37 -29.77
N ASN A 981 11.84 -65.03 -29.80
CA ASN A 981 12.45 -64.22 -28.75
C ASN A 981 11.61 -64.14 -27.47
N GLU A 982 10.28 -64.05 -27.56
CA GLU A 982 9.39 -64.05 -26.40
C GLU A 982 9.50 -65.40 -25.67
N LEU A 983 9.58 -66.49 -26.46
CA LEU A 983 9.81 -67.83 -25.94
C LEU A 983 11.23 -68.00 -25.38
N GLN A 984 12.25 -67.31 -25.92
CA GLN A 984 13.60 -67.29 -25.32
C GLN A 984 13.57 -66.58 -23.95
N GLU A 985 12.95 -65.40 -23.85
CA GLU A 985 12.91 -64.63 -22.60
C GLU A 985 12.08 -65.34 -21.52
N PHE A 986 10.96 -65.97 -21.90
CA PHE A 986 10.17 -66.80 -21.00
C PHE A 986 10.98 -68.01 -20.47
N MET A 987 11.67 -68.74 -21.35
CA MET A 987 12.55 -69.86 -20.92
C MET A 987 13.71 -69.38 -20.04
N LYS A 988 14.27 -68.18 -20.29
CA LYS A 988 15.30 -67.60 -19.43
C LYS A 988 14.75 -67.27 -18.03
N LYS A 989 13.56 -66.68 -17.92
CA LYS A 989 12.92 -66.39 -16.62
C LYS A 989 12.54 -67.66 -15.85
N ILE A 990 12.18 -68.74 -16.57
CA ILE A 990 12.02 -70.09 -16.01
C ILE A 990 13.35 -70.60 -15.42
N GLN A 991 14.45 -70.52 -16.16
CA GLN A 991 15.79 -70.93 -15.70
C GLN A 991 16.31 -70.10 -14.51
N GLU A 992 15.97 -68.81 -14.47
CA GLU A 992 16.25 -67.92 -13.32
C GLU A 992 15.29 -68.17 -12.12
N ASN A 993 14.35 -69.12 -12.23
CA ASN A 993 13.31 -69.44 -11.24
C ASN A 993 12.52 -68.20 -10.78
N LYS A 994 12.13 -67.35 -11.74
CA LYS A 994 11.36 -66.11 -11.53
C LYS A 994 9.93 -66.23 -12.02
N TYR A 995 9.04 -65.40 -11.47
CA TYR A 995 7.70 -65.23 -12.03
C TYR A 995 7.79 -64.64 -13.45
N SER A 996 7.08 -65.23 -14.40
CA SER A 996 6.97 -64.70 -15.76
C SER A 996 5.67 -65.12 -16.44
N GLU A 997 5.19 -64.29 -17.35
CA GLU A 997 4.07 -64.62 -18.23
C GLU A 997 4.55 -64.69 -19.68
N LEU A 998 3.95 -65.58 -20.46
CA LEU A 998 4.01 -65.59 -21.91
C LEU A 998 2.57 -65.57 -22.45
N LYS A 999 2.25 -64.61 -23.31
CA LYS A 999 0.93 -64.52 -23.95
C LYS A 999 0.98 -65.24 -25.29
N ILE A 1000 -0.01 -66.10 -25.54
CA ILE A 1000 -0.22 -66.76 -26.83
C ILE A 1000 -1.49 -66.17 -27.43
N THR A 1001 -1.42 -65.72 -28.68
CA THR A 1001 -2.56 -65.22 -29.47
C THR A 1001 -2.75 -66.07 -30.72
N ILE A 1002 -3.94 -66.63 -30.89
CA ILE A 1002 -4.42 -67.21 -32.15
C ILE A 1002 -5.28 -66.16 -32.84
N TYR A 1003 -5.01 -65.84 -34.09
CA TYR A 1003 -5.73 -64.81 -34.84
C TYR A 1003 -6.07 -65.25 -36.26
N ALA A 1004 -7.19 -64.77 -36.76
CA ALA A 1004 -7.59 -64.98 -38.14
C ALA A 1004 -6.73 -64.14 -39.08
N LEU A 1005 -6.28 -64.73 -40.19
CA LEU A 1005 -5.53 -64.01 -41.21
C LEU A 1005 -6.44 -63.06 -42.00
N ASP A 1006 -5.92 -61.89 -42.40
CA ASP A 1006 -6.65 -60.87 -43.20
C ASP A 1006 -7.36 -61.48 -44.42
N ASN A 1007 -6.65 -62.34 -45.16
CA ASN A 1007 -7.10 -62.96 -46.40
C ASN A 1007 -8.03 -64.17 -46.21
N SER A 1008 -8.25 -64.66 -44.97
CA SER A 1008 -9.19 -65.76 -44.73
C SER A 1008 -10.63 -65.34 -45.04
N LEU A 1009 -11.32 -66.16 -45.84
CA LEU A 1009 -12.77 -66.02 -46.06
C LEU A 1009 -13.61 -66.82 -45.04
N LYS A 1010 -12.96 -67.57 -44.12
CA LYS A 1010 -13.64 -68.44 -43.15
C LYS A 1010 -13.50 -67.99 -41.70
N ALA A 1011 -12.45 -67.25 -41.35
CA ALA A 1011 -12.14 -66.90 -39.97
C ALA A 1011 -12.10 -65.38 -39.75
N VAL A 1012 -12.55 -64.96 -38.57
CA VAL A 1012 -12.41 -63.58 -38.04
C VAL A 1012 -12.07 -63.62 -36.55
N GLY A 1013 -11.68 -62.46 -36.03
CA GLY A 1013 -11.37 -62.26 -34.62
C GLY A 1013 -10.06 -62.92 -34.20
N ASN A 1014 -9.85 -62.95 -32.89
CA ASN A 1014 -8.70 -63.58 -32.25
C ASN A 1014 -9.08 -64.07 -30.85
N VAL A 1015 -8.24 -64.94 -30.28
CA VAL A 1015 -8.33 -65.41 -28.91
C VAL A 1015 -6.93 -65.53 -28.33
N SER A 1016 -6.79 -65.28 -27.02
CA SER A 1016 -5.50 -65.39 -26.33
C SER A 1016 -5.62 -66.12 -24.99
N TYR A 1017 -4.52 -66.72 -24.55
CA TYR A 1017 -4.32 -67.23 -23.19
C TYR A 1017 -2.87 -66.96 -22.75
N LYS A 1018 -2.58 -67.18 -21.46
CA LYS A 1018 -1.23 -67.09 -20.91
C LYS A 1018 -0.68 -68.45 -20.49
N LEU A 1019 0.62 -68.64 -20.66
CA LEU A 1019 1.41 -69.53 -19.82
C LEU A 1019 2.05 -68.66 -18.72
N ILE A 1020 1.94 -69.07 -17.47
CA ILE A 1020 2.43 -68.33 -16.31
C ILE A 1020 3.40 -69.23 -15.55
N ASN A 1021 4.69 -68.91 -15.61
CA ASN A 1021 5.68 -69.54 -14.74
C ASN A 1021 5.54 -68.94 -13.36
N ASN A 1022 5.09 -69.74 -12.40
CA ASN A 1022 5.03 -69.34 -11.00
C ASN A 1022 5.92 -70.30 -10.17
N PRO A 1023 7.08 -69.83 -9.67
CA PRO A 1023 8.02 -70.67 -8.92
C PRO A 1023 7.44 -71.37 -7.69
N ILE A 1024 6.36 -70.85 -7.10
CA ILE A 1024 5.72 -71.38 -5.89
C ILE A 1024 4.51 -72.29 -6.15
N THR A 1025 4.13 -72.56 -7.41
CA THR A 1025 3.09 -73.55 -7.74
C THR A 1025 3.69 -74.93 -8.05
N GLU A 1026 2.84 -75.92 -8.28
CA GLU A 1026 3.27 -77.28 -8.60
C GLU A 1026 4.02 -77.36 -9.94
N ASN A 1027 4.88 -78.37 -10.07
CA ASN A 1027 5.63 -78.63 -11.30
C ASN A 1027 4.68 -78.91 -12.47
N ALA A 1028 4.94 -78.28 -13.62
CA ALA A 1028 4.13 -78.43 -14.82
C ALA A 1028 3.96 -79.91 -15.23
N PRO A 1029 2.72 -80.41 -15.44
CA PRO A 1029 2.50 -81.76 -15.98
C PRO A 1029 3.06 -81.95 -17.40
N ASN A 1030 3.05 -83.17 -17.93
CA ASN A 1030 3.53 -83.44 -19.31
C ASN A 1030 2.50 -83.11 -20.40
N LYS A 1031 1.29 -82.66 -20.02
CA LYS A 1031 0.23 -82.19 -20.92
C LYS A 1031 -0.52 -81.04 -20.23
N PRO A 1032 -0.99 -80.03 -20.97
CA PRO A 1032 -1.81 -78.95 -20.42
C PRO A 1032 -3.16 -79.46 -19.90
N ASN A 1033 -3.84 -78.64 -19.09
CA ASN A 1033 -5.17 -78.94 -18.59
C ASN A 1033 -6.18 -79.17 -19.73
N LYS A 1034 -7.18 -80.02 -19.50
CA LYS A 1034 -8.27 -80.20 -20.48
C LYS A 1034 -9.10 -78.92 -20.57
N ILE A 1035 -9.17 -78.34 -21.76
CA ILE A 1035 -10.15 -77.31 -22.09
C ILE A 1035 -11.58 -77.84 -21.79
N PRO A 1036 -12.41 -77.12 -21.03
CA PRO A 1036 -13.78 -77.54 -20.75
C PRO A 1036 -14.65 -77.52 -22.03
N PRO A 1037 -15.72 -78.32 -22.10
CA PRO A 1037 -16.62 -78.28 -23.26
C PRO A 1037 -17.23 -76.88 -23.44
N THR A 1038 -16.94 -76.23 -24.57
CA THR A 1038 -17.72 -75.10 -25.05
C THR A 1038 -19.01 -75.59 -25.70
N GLU A 1039 -20.10 -74.82 -25.53
CA GLU A 1039 -21.27 -74.94 -26.41
C GLU A 1039 -20.80 -74.73 -27.87
N GLY A 1040 -21.32 -75.57 -28.78
CA GLY A 1040 -20.73 -75.70 -30.11
C GLY A 1040 -20.74 -74.38 -30.89
N ILE A 1041 -19.58 -74.00 -31.43
CA ILE A 1041 -19.43 -72.83 -32.31
C ILE A 1041 -20.08 -73.14 -33.67
N ILE A 1042 -21.41 -72.94 -33.72
CA ILE A 1042 -22.19 -72.94 -34.96
C ILE A 1042 -21.93 -71.59 -35.68
N PRO A 1043 -21.84 -71.55 -37.03
CA PRO A 1043 -21.82 -70.30 -37.78
C PRO A 1043 -23.02 -69.41 -37.42
N ASN A 1044 -22.87 -68.09 -37.55
CA ASN A 1044 -23.84 -67.13 -37.00
C ASN A 1044 -25.25 -67.32 -37.60
N THR A 1045 -26.15 -67.93 -36.84
CA THR A 1045 -27.59 -67.79 -37.07
C THR A 1045 -28.02 -66.35 -36.79
N PRO A 1046 -29.09 -65.83 -37.45
CA PRO A 1046 -29.46 -64.44 -37.31
C PRO A 1046 -29.92 -64.11 -35.87
N ASN A 1047 -29.22 -63.21 -35.20
CA ASN A 1047 -29.80 -62.49 -34.06
C ASN A 1047 -30.89 -61.56 -34.61
N ASN A 1048 -32.13 -62.01 -34.50
CA ASN A 1048 -33.30 -61.18 -34.79
C ASN A 1048 -33.25 -59.93 -33.88
N PRO A 1049 -33.46 -58.70 -34.40
CA PRO A 1049 -33.50 -57.51 -33.55
C PRO A 1049 -34.70 -57.63 -32.62
N ASN A 1050 -34.44 -57.87 -31.33
CA ASN A 1050 -35.48 -58.21 -30.37
C ASN A 1050 -36.29 -56.96 -29.99
N GLY A 1051 -37.30 -56.65 -30.79
CA GLY A 1051 -38.15 -55.47 -30.66
C GLY A 1051 -39.62 -55.84 -30.56
N ASN A 1052 -40.21 -55.47 -29.41
CA ASN A 1052 -41.63 -55.48 -29.06
C ASN A 1052 -42.30 -56.84 -28.80
N ASN A 1053 -42.93 -56.93 -27.63
CA ASN A 1053 -44.09 -57.80 -27.44
C ASN A 1053 -45.30 -57.23 -28.19
N GLU A 1054 -46.14 -58.16 -28.62
CA GLU A 1054 -47.49 -58.04 -29.16
C GLU A 1054 -48.33 -56.84 -28.67
N ASN A 1055 -49.04 -56.18 -29.60
CA ASN A 1055 -50.44 -56.57 -29.81
C ASN A 1055 -51.05 -56.14 -31.16
N ASN A 1056 -52.15 -56.81 -31.49
CA ASN A 1056 -52.93 -56.75 -32.74
C ASN A 1056 -53.60 -55.38 -32.98
N GLY A 1057 -54.05 -54.99 -34.19
CA GLY A 1057 -54.02 -55.67 -35.49
C GLY A 1057 -54.91 -54.96 -36.53
N ASN A 1058 -55.06 -55.57 -37.72
CA ASN A 1058 -55.93 -55.21 -38.86
C ASN A 1058 -55.63 -53.94 -39.69
N GLU A 1059 -55.33 -54.19 -40.98
CA GLU A 1059 -55.93 -53.64 -42.22
C GLU A 1059 -56.79 -52.34 -42.10
N GLU A 1060 -56.70 -51.34 -42.99
CA GLU A 1060 -56.67 -51.40 -44.48
C GLU A 1060 -55.76 -50.35 -45.16
N ASN A 1061 -55.68 -50.41 -46.51
CA ASN A 1061 -54.98 -49.45 -47.37
C ASN A 1061 -55.76 -48.13 -47.58
N ASN A 1062 -55.06 -47.00 -47.76
CA ASN A 1062 -55.18 -46.20 -48.99
C ASN A 1062 -54.09 -45.12 -49.18
N ASN A 1063 -54.05 -44.54 -50.40
CA ASN A 1063 -52.96 -43.72 -50.95
C ASN A 1063 -52.99 -42.21 -50.51
N PRO A 1064 -51.99 -41.37 -50.87
CA PRO A 1064 -51.61 -40.19 -50.08
C PRO A 1064 -52.14 -38.85 -50.61
N ASN A 1065 -52.18 -37.82 -49.74
CA ASN A 1065 -51.73 -36.44 -50.01
C ASN A 1065 -52.11 -35.45 -48.87
N LYS A 1066 -51.16 -35.11 -47.99
CA LYS A 1066 -50.96 -33.74 -47.44
C LYS A 1066 -49.72 -33.67 -46.52
N PRO A 1067 -49.01 -32.53 -46.48
CA PRO A 1067 -47.93 -32.30 -45.51
C PRO A 1067 -48.48 -31.81 -44.17
N GLU A 1068 -48.00 -32.40 -43.07
CA GLU A 1068 -48.27 -31.92 -41.71
C GLU A 1068 -47.06 -31.20 -41.09
N LYS A 1069 -47.32 -30.50 -39.99
CA LYS A 1069 -46.43 -29.46 -39.42
C LYS A 1069 -45.32 -30.06 -38.54
N PRO A 1070 -44.19 -29.34 -38.35
CA PRO A 1070 -43.19 -29.74 -37.35
C PRO A 1070 -43.81 -29.81 -35.95
N ASN A 1071 -43.58 -30.92 -35.25
CA ASN A 1071 -44.15 -31.17 -33.94
C ASN A 1071 -43.35 -30.47 -32.82
N LYS A 1072 -44.02 -30.15 -31.71
CA LYS A 1072 -43.48 -29.25 -30.66
C LYS A 1072 -42.36 -29.88 -29.83
N GLN A 1073 -41.44 -29.03 -29.34
CA GLN A 1073 -40.60 -29.36 -28.19
C GLN A 1073 -41.43 -29.67 -26.93
N PRO A 1074 -40.96 -30.54 -26.02
CA PRO A 1074 -41.55 -30.71 -24.70
C PRO A 1074 -41.41 -29.46 -23.81
N ASP A 1075 -42.44 -29.18 -23.02
CA ASP A 1075 -42.47 -28.11 -22.00
C ASP A 1075 -41.65 -28.54 -20.75
N PRO A 1076 -40.69 -27.74 -20.26
CA PRO A 1076 -39.86 -28.11 -19.12
C PRO A 1076 -40.58 -28.09 -17.74
N ASN A 1077 -41.81 -27.57 -17.62
CA ASN A 1077 -42.43 -27.28 -16.32
C ASN A 1077 -43.34 -28.38 -15.73
N LYS A 1078 -42.92 -29.66 -15.74
CA LYS A 1078 -43.54 -30.71 -14.90
C LYS A 1078 -42.50 -31.66 -14.26
N PRO A 1079 -42.37 -31.69 -12.92
CA PRO A 1079 -41.49 -32.64 -12.24
C PRO A 1079 -42.15 -34.03 -12.15
N ASN A 1080 -41.49 -35.05 -12.67
CA ASN A 1080 -41.93 -36.43 -12.48
C ASN A 1080 -41.23 -37.05 -11.25
N LYS A 1081 -41.98 -37.75 -10.40
CA LYS A 1081 -41.44 -38.44 -9.23
C LYS A 1081 -40.90 -39.83 -9.60
N ASN A 1082 -40.13 -40.40 -8.67
CA ASN A 1082 -39.60 -41.78 -8.63
C ASN A 1082 -38.25 -41.99 -9.33
N ASN A 1083 -37.17 -41.84 -8.55
CA ASN A 1083 -36.02 -42.76 -8.54
C ASN A 1083 -35.15 -42.52 -7.29
N GLU A 1084 -35.67 -42.84 -6.10
CA GLU A 1084 -34.87 -42.89 -4.87
C GLU A 1084 -34.25 -44.29 -4.69
N SER A 1085 -32.95 -44.44 -4.94
CA SER A 1085 -32.10 -45.44 -4.27
C SER A 1085 -30.60 -45.13 -4.44
N GLY A 1086 -29.75 -45.66 -3.56
CA GLY A 1086 -28.28 -45.63 -3.69
C GLY A 1086 -27.53 -44.91 -2.56
N TRP A 1087 -27.74 -43.61 -2.36
CA TRP A 1087 -26.74 -42.73 -1.70
C TRP A 1087 -26.84 -42.53 -0.17
N LYS A 1088 -27.72 -43.24 0.55
CA LYS A 1088 -27.98 -43.03 2.00
C LYS A 1088 -27.36 -44.07 2.95
N LYS A 1089 -26.17 -44.60 2.67
CA LYS A 1089 -25.55 -45.66 3.51
C LYS A 1089 -24.08 -45.50 3.96
N PHE A 1090 -23.39 -44.41 3.64
CA PHE A 1090 -21.95 -44.27 3.94
C PHE A 1090 -21.57 -43.37 5.14
N PHE A 1091 -22.48 -42.56 5.70
CA PHE A 1091 -22.17 -41.67 6.85
C PHE A 1091 -22.91 -42.05 8.14
N LYS A 1092 -22.40 -43.08 8.85
CA LYS A 1092 -22.73 -43.33 10.27
C LYS A 1092 -21.58 -43.99 11.05
N LYS A 1093 -20.59 -43.20 11.46
CA LYS A 1093 -20.11 -43.11 12.86
C LYS A 1093 -19.17 -41.90 13.04
N PRO A 1094 -19.13 -41.26 14.22
CA PRO A 1094 -18.27 -40.11 14.50
C PRO A 1094 -16.93 -40.51 15.12
N VAL A 1095 -15.96 -39.58 15.09
CA VAL A 1095 -14.97 -39.21 16.14
C VAL A 1095 -13.73 -38.59 15.48
N ASN A 1096 -13.58 -37.27 15.61
CA ASN A 1096 -12.34 -36.57 16.02
C ASN A 1096 -12.50 -35.04 16.07
N LEU A 1097 -13.63 -34.55 16.60
CA LEU A 1097 -13.91 -33.13 16.78
C LEU A 1097 -13.28 -32.58 18.08
N PHE A 1098 -11.99 -32.82 18.31
CA PHE A 1098 -11.31 -32.44 19.56
C PHE A 1098 -9.86 -31.92 19.42
N PHE A 1099 -9.24 -32.01 18.24
CA PHE A 1099 -7.86 -31.52 18.02
C PHE A 1099 -7.76 -30.14 17.35
N MET A 1100 -8.77 -29.72 16.58
CA MET A 1100 -8.77 -28.40 15.91
C MET A 1100 -8.97 -27.22 16.88
N THR A 1101 -9.66 -27.43 18.00
CA THR A 1101 -10.08 -26.37 18.94
C THR A 1101 -8.96 -25.84 19.84
N LEU A 1102 -7.79 -26.50 19.85
CA LEU A 1102 -6.70 -26.19 20.79
C LEU A 1102 -5.55 -25.43 20.13
N ILE A 1103 -5.37 -25.57 18.81
CA ILE A 1103 -4.32 -24.85 18.04
C ILE A 1103 -4.76 -23.42 17.69
N SER A 1104 -6.04 -23.22 17.35
CA SER A 1104 -6.60 -21.90 17.02
C SER A 1104 -6.52 -20.90 18.19
N CYS A 1105 -6.86 -21.34 19.40
CA CYS A 1105 -6.83 -20.50 20.60
C CYS A 1105 -5.43 -19.97 20.95
N VAL A 1106 -4.38 -20.78 20.73
CA VAL A 1106 -2.98 -20.39 21.04
C VAL A 1106 -2.46 -19.34 20.05
N ILE A 1107 -2.76 -19.50 18.76
CA ILE A 1107 -2.27 -18.59 17.71
C ILE A 1107 -2.95 -17.21 17.81
N VAL A 1108 -4.27 -17.17 18.07
CA VAL A 1108 -5.01 -15.91 18.22
C VAL A 1108 -4.57 -15.13 19.47
N GLY A 1109 -4.35 -15.81 20.60
CA GLY A 1109 -3.84 -15.18 21.82
C GLY A 1109 -2.45 -14.54 21.63
N GLY A 1110 -1.56 -15.22 20.91
CA GLY A 1110 -0.23 -14.69 20.57
C GLY A 1110 -0.30 -13.42 19.71
N PHE A 1111 -1.11 -13.43 18.64
CA PHE A 1111 -1.24 -12.29 17.72
C PHE A 1111 -1.83 -11.04 18.38
N ILE A 1112 -2.89 -11.19 19.18
CA ILE A 1112 -3.51 -10.06 19.90
C ILE A 1112 -2.50 -9.45 20.88
N THR A 1113 -1.76 -10.28 21.62
CA THR A 1113 -0.71 -9.83 22.55
C THR A 1113 0.41 -9.07 21.82
N TRP A 1114 0.86 -9.56 20.67
CA TRP A 1114 1.87 -8.89 19.85
C TRP A 1114 1.41 -7.53 19.30
N ILE A 1115 0.16 -7.42 18.85
CA ILE A 1115 -0.45 -6.16 18.38
C ILE A 1115 -0.54 -5.14 19.51
N ILE A 1116 -0.94 -5.55 20.73
CA ILE A 1116 -0.98 -4.68 21.91
C ILE A 1116 0.43 -4.18 22.28
N ILE A 1117 1.42 -5.07 22.30
CA ILE A 1117 2.83 -4.70 22.59
C ILE A 1117 3.37 -3.73 21.53
N LYS A 1118 3.10 -3.97 20.24
CA LYS A 1118 3.53 -3.12 19.13
C LYS A 1118 2.91 -1.71 19.21
N ASN A 1119 1.63 -1.61 19.58
CA ASN A 1119 0.96 -0.32 19.79
C ASN A 1119 1.44 0.42 21.06
N GLN A 1120 1.80 -0.28 22.14
CA GLN A 1120 2.40 0.35 23.32
C GLN A 1120 3.84 0.83 23.06
N LEU A 1121 4.64 0.10 22.27
CA LEU A 1121 5.98 0.52 21.87
C LEU A 1121 5.95 1.77 20.97
N ASN A 1122 5.06 1.80 19.97
CA ASN A 1122 4.92 2.97 19.08
C ASN A 1122 4.48 4.24 19.84
N LYS A 1123 3.66 4.12 20.89
CA LYS A 1123 3.31 5.26 21.76
C LYS A 1123 4.46 5.78 22.64
N LYS A 1124 5.61 5.12 22.72
CA LYS A 1124 6.73 5.49 23.60
C LYS A 1124 7.95 6.15 22.91
N ILE A 1125 7.94 6.27 21.58
CA ILE A 1125 9.10 6.79 20.80
C ILE A 1125 8.81 8.19 20.18
N GLY A 1126 7.56 8.65 20.16
CA GLY A 1126 7.15 9.96 19.65
C GLY A 1126 7.53 11.16 20.54
N GLY A 1127 8.82 11.43 20.76
CA GLY A 1127 9.23 12.52 21.65
C GLY A 1127 10.71 12.91 21.69
N LYS A 1128 11.26 13.51 20.63
CA LYS A 1128 12.52 14.28 20.71
C LYS A 1128 12.57 15.45 19.71
N LYS A 1129 13.13 16.57 20.19
CA LYS A 1129 13.20 17.90 19.56
C LYS A 1129 13.87 17.89 18.17
N LEU A 1130 13.39 18.77 17.28
CA LEU A 1130 14.19 19.31 16.17
C LEU A 1130 14.17 20.84 16.24
N LYS A 1131 15.37 21.46 16.29
CA LYS A 1131 15.54 22.92 16.35
C LYS A 1131 15.55 23.49 14.93
N LYS A 1132 14.84 24.60 14.68
CA LYS A 1132 15.23 25.55 13.61
C LYS A 1132 16.33 26.48 14.14
N ILE A 1133 17.44 26.59 13.41
CA ILE A 1133 18.36 27.75 13.35
C ILE A 1133 19.44 27.45 12.29
N LYS A 1134 19.86 28.47 11.52
CA LYS A 1134 20.93 28.47 10.49
C LYS A 1134 20.80 27.48 9.31
N ALA A 1135 20.22 27.95 8.19
CA ALA A 1135 20.61 27.59 6.80
C ALA A 1135 19.91 28.46 5.72
N ILE A 1136 19.90 29.79 5.83
CA ILE A 1136 19.51 30.70 4.73
C ILE A 1136 20.45 31.90 4.70
N MET A 1137 21.60 31.77 4.03
CA MET A 1137 22.45 32.83 3.48
C MET A 1137 23.67 32.19 2.79
N LYS A 1138 24.06 32.70 1.61
CA LYS A 1138 25.01 32.10 0.63
C LYS A 1138 24.50 30.75 0.05
N GLU A 1139 24.63 30.43 -1.23
CA GLU A 1139 25.03 31.13 -2.48
C GLU A 1139 24.13 30.52 -3.58
N LYS A 1140 23.72 31.14 -4.70
CA LYS A 1140 24.18 32.33 -5.44
C LYS A 1140 25.61 32.26 -5.98
N ASN A 1141 25.90 31.22 -6.78
CA ASN A 1141 26.65 31.34 -8.05
C ASN A 1141 26.77 29.99 -8.81
N ARG A 1142 25.68 29.51 -9.42
CA ARG A 1142 25.61 28.96 -10.79
C ARG A 1142 24.16 28.70 -11.17
#